data_AF-A0A449B5H1-F1
#
_entry.id   AF-A0A449B5H1-F1
#
_cell.length_a   1.000
_cell.length_b   1.000
_cell.length_c   1.000
_cell.angle_alpha   90.00
_cell.angle_beta   90.00
_cell.angle_gamma   90.00
#
_symmetry.space_group_name_H-M   'P 1'
#
loop_
_entity.id
_entity.type
_entity.pdbx_description
1 polymer ?
#
loop_
_entity_poly.entity_id
_entity_poly.type
_entity_poly.pdbx_seq_one_letter_code
_entity_poly.pdbx_strand_id
1 'polypeptide(L)'
;MKNNSEVILKIKELKKYFTNNGVINKAVNGVSFDVKKGEIVGLIGESGSGKTTVGRSLLRLYDNFNGFVTLDGKVISGKRLSNSRNKFLRKNIQMIFQDPHAALNGQKTIYSILKEPLVVNGVINEKLKDIMSDWENVKSSYIYTFSQKVKNLKIKNLKAINKYAKVFFPKWSDTFTDYEHNFEENDEDIFINFFNYLEEKQKMESTIIDNMYSNTEQLMDFYYQKQKDFRDNKITWDEKALVETKNEYKKVKKLLKYSNEQYNAYLNKKSYKKAIKELLNNRKDNQIANVNSFNNFIFEYKNEAKISWLTRMNSYDLEFYLYNFKKQHLNLAKLREIKKLKNKFKYLSMSEVQLLIKDIDNYAVDFYNKYLENLNYSKDFKKVVKSYIKDKFSYNPQKFLKLNDNDKNKHYDELIKYYYLINEANKVLYTKQKPAASLKDLKEAKEKINNSKYVYLEENKKYYSNIKNDMKKLDLEILEESLVYKRLKAMQSFTDKAFMEISKSFFNYLNTKLLSAKSDLESLQKELNSLEKNKVNDSKILNETRTKVYKAQVVVNEIKKNISIYKNKIDSKLNTLKSFTFEVKYLLKDVRTIYLLLGVNRTKNKFVNFIKNTAARFLIKNLLYKTTIYKSLEDVGLLKQFAYRYPHEFSGGQRQRIVIARALITEPKVIVADEPIASLDISIQAQVVNLLKDLCQKKNIGMVFIAHDLSMIEYIADRVEIMHLGKIVESGTTQAVYNKPTHPYTINLFKAIPKISNANEKFENISFELDYLKEQNYPNIPKEFKVEEDHFVYGTKDQIVKWTNAVGIKID
;
A
#
# COMPACT_ATOMS: atom_id res chain seq x y z
N MET A 1 13.26 17.35 15.15
CA MET A 1 12.41 18.35 14.47
C MET A 1 11.23 17.66 13.76
N LYS A 2 10.11 17.38 14.46
CA LYS A 2 8.91 16.74 13.86
C LYS A 2 7.57 17.27 14.44
N ASN A 3 7.55 18.42 15.12
CA ASN A 3 6.35 18.86 15.87
C ASN A 3 5.23 19.53 15.05
N ASN A 4 5.28 19.50 13.71
CA ASN A 4 4.22 20.10 12.88
C ASN A 4 3.72 19.18 11.75
N SER A 5 3.77 17.86 11.95
CA SER A 5 3.21 16.89 10.99
C SER A 5 1.69 16.76 11.17
N GLU A 6 0.95 16.96 10.08
CA GLU A 6 -0.52 16.88 10.02
C GLU A 6 -1.06 15.50 10.48
N VAL A 7 -2.08 15.53 11.36
CA VAL A 7 -2.78 14.33 11.83
C VAL A 7 -3.63 13.74 10.70
N ILE A 8 -3.34 12.50 10.31
CA ILE A 8 -4.09 11.80 9.25
C ILE A 8 -5.13 10.85 9.77
N LEU A 9 -4.90 10.19 10.90
CA LEU A 9 -5.88 9.33 11.55
C LEU A 9 -6.11 9.86 12.95
N LYS A 10 -7.38 10.03 13.33
CA LYS A 10 -7.74 10.37 14.69
C LYS A 10 -8.81 9.41 15.18
N ILE A 11 -8.54 8.80 16.32
CA ILE A 11 -9.40 7.84 16.99
C ILE A 11 -9.78 8.46 18.33
N LYS A 12 -11.08 8.56 18.61
CA LYS A 12 -11.61 9.08 19.86
C LYS A 12 -12.65 8.12 20.42
N GLU A 13 -12.49 7.73 21.67
CA GLU A 13 -13.45 6.93 22.43
C GLU A 13 -13.90 5.66 21.70
N LEU A 14 -12.98 4.98 21.02
CA LEU A 14 -13.30 3.76 20.28
C LEU A 14 -13.74 2.68 21.28
N LYS A 15 -14.94 2.14 21.06
CA LYS A 15 -15.55 1.11 21.91
C LYS A 15 -16.08 -0.02 21.04
N LYS A 16 -15.63 -1.24 21.29
CA LYS A 16 -16.09 -2.45 20.60
C LYS A 16 -16.32 -3.57 21.61
N TYR A 17 -17.58 -3.93 21.77
CA TYR A 17 -18.00 -5.03 22.64
C TYR A 17 -18.50 -6.22 21.81
N PHE A 18 -18.19 -7.41 22.28
CA PHE A 18 -18.71 -8.68 21.76
C PHE A 18 -19.66 -9.29 22.78
N THR A 19 -20.70 -9.98 22.30
CA THR A 19 -21.69 -10.63 23.15
C THR A 19 -21.67 -12.13 22.86
N ASN A 20 -21.16 -12.93 23.80
CA ASN A 20 -21.10 -14.38 23.69
C ASN A 20 -21.83 -14.99 24.88
N ASN A 21 -22.78 -15.90 24.65
CA ASN A 21 -23.49 -16.66 25.69
C ASN A 21 -24.02 -15.81 26.86
N GLY A 22 -24.55 -14.62 26.57
CA GLY A 22 -25.07 -13.69 27.59
C GLY A 22 -24.01 -12.82 28.29
N VAL A 23 -22.72 -13.13 28.14
CA VAL A 23 -21.60 -12.33 28.67
C VAL A 23 -21.16 -11.29 27.65
N ILE A 24 -20.96 -10.05 28.11
CA ILE A 24 -20.46 -8.95 27.28
C ILE A 24 -18.96 -8.83 27.50
N ASN A 25 -18.17 -9.18 26.48
CA ASN A 25 -16.72 -8.97 26.47
C ASN A 25 -16.41 -7.57 25.91
N LYS A 26 -15.77 -6.71 26.72
CA LYS A 26 -15.36 -5.36 26.33
C LYS A 26 -13.98 -5.37 25.67
N ALA A 27 -13.89 -5.90 24.45
CA ALA A 27 -12.61 -6.02 23.74
C ALA A 27 -11.89 -4.68 23.51
N VAL A 28 -12.63 -3.58 23.29
CA VAL A 28 -12.10 -2.21 23.22
C VAL A 28 -13.04 -1.28 23.97
N ASN A 29 -12.52 -0.43 24.85
CA ASN A 29 -13.32 0.35 25.79
C ASN A 29 -12.72 1.76 26.02
N GLY A 30 -12.93 2.69 25.09
CA GLY A 30 -12.55 4.10 25.24
C GLY A 30 -11.15 4.41 24.72
N VAL A 31 -10.68 3.68 23.69
CA VAL A 31 -9.35 3.87 23.11
C VAL A 31 -9.32 5.15 22.28
N SER A 32 -8.39 6.05 22.58
CA SER A 32 -8.20 7.34 21.91
C SER A 32 -6.73 7.57 21.61
N PHE A 33 -6.38 7.77 20.34
CA PHE A 33 -5.04 8.17 19.91
C PHE A 33 -5.09 8.70 18.48
N ASP A 34 -3.99 9.26 18.00
CA ASP A 34 -3.86 9.79 16.65
C ASP A 34 -2.59 9.30 15.95
N VAL A 35 -2.58 9.42 14.63
CA VAL A 35 -1.43 9.06 13.78
C VAL A 35 -1.19 10.20 12.80
N LYS A 36 0.05 10.68 12.77
CA LYS A 36 0.53 11.75 11.88
C LYS A 36 1.12 11.18 10.59
N LYS A 37 1.31 12.03 9.58
CA LYS A 37 1.97 11.64 8.32
C LYS A 37 3.40 11.17 8.58
N GLY A 38 3.74 9.98 8.07
CA GLY A 38 5.07 9.40 8.22
C GLY A 38 5.44 9.00 9.65
N GLU A 39 4.48 8.94 10.57
CA GLU A 39 4.64 8.50 11.95
C GLU A 39 4.23 7.04 12.10
N ILE A 40 4.99 6.28 12.89
CA ILE A 40 4.67 4.89 13.26
C ILE A 40 4.25 4.89 14.73
N VAL A 41 3.00 4.51 14.99
CA VAL A 41 2.45 4.34 16.34
C VAL A 41 2.38 2.85 16.66
N GLY A 42 3.13 2.42 17.68
CA GLY A 42 3.14 1.06 18.18
C GLY A 42 1.98 0.81 19.15
N LEU A 43 1.11 -0.16 18.86
CA LEU A 43 0.06 -0.60 19.77
C LEU A 43 0.49 -1.91 20.44
N ILE A 44 0.75 -1.85 21.74
CA ILE A 44 1.41 -2.91 22.53
C ILE A 44 0.44 -3.50 23.55
N GLY A 45 0.63 -4.77 23.94
CA GLY A 45 -0.04 -5.40 25.07
C GLY A 45 -0.08 -6.92 24.93
N GLU A 46 -0.57 -7.62 25.94
CA GLU A 46 -0.74 -9.08 25.90
C GLU A 46 -1.71 -9.56 24.81
N SER A 47 -1.61 -10.86 24.50
CA SER A 47 -2.62 -11.54 23.70
C SER A 47 -4.01 -11.36 24.33
N GLY A 48 -5.00 -10.99 23.52
CA GLY A 48 -6.36 -10.73 24.02
C GLY A 48 -6.61 -9.34 24.61
N SER A 49 -5.61 -8.44 24.68
CA SER A 49 -5.81 -7.08 25.20
C SER A 49 -6.74 -6.21 24.33
N GLY A 50 -6.94 -6.59 23.06
CA GLY A 50 -7.89 -5.97 22.11
C GLY A 50 -7.25 -5.29 20.89
N LYS A 51 -5.93 -5.36 20.71
CA LYS A 51 -5.16 -4.66 19.65
C LYS A 51 -5.68 -4.93 18.23
N THR A 52 -5.79 -6.21 17.87
CA THR A 52 -6.37 -6.64 16.58
C THR A 52 -7.81 -6.15 16.40
N THR A 53 -8.59 -6.04 17.49
CA THR A 53 -9.96 -5.50 17.43
C THR A 53 -9.95 -4.01 17.08
N VAL A 54 -8.99 -3.23 17.59
CA VAL A 54 -8.78 -1.82 17.18
C VAL A 54 -8.48 -1.77 15.69
N GLY A 55 -7.47 -2.49 15.22
CA GLY A 55 -7.07 -2.50 13.80
C GLY A 55 -8.19 -2.88 12.84
N ARG A 56 -8.92 -3.97 13.13
CA ARG A 56 -10.07 -4.42 12.33
C ARG A 56 -11.25 -3.43 12.36
N SER A 57 -11.43 -2.70 13.46
CA SER A 57 -12.48 -1.66 13.56
C SER A 57 -12.15 -0.44 12.69
N LEU A 58 -10.88 -0.04 12.59
CA LEU A 58 -10.44 1.08 11.73
C LEU A 58 -10.73 0.82 10.25
N LEU A 59 -10.59 -0.43 9.80
CA LEU A 59 -10.91 -0.87 8.44
C LEU A 59 -12.39 -1.18 8.23
N ARG A 60 -13.21 -1.08 9.29
CA ARG A 60 -14.63 -1.43 9.30
C ARG A 60 -14.88 -2.89 8.89
N LEU A 61 -13.98 -3.81 9.29
CA LEU A 61 -14.27 -5.25 9.25
C LEU A 61 -15.29 -5.63 10.34
N TYR A 62 -15.32 -4.85 11.43
CA TYR A 62 -16.45 -4.80 12.35
C TYR A 62 -17.22 -3.51 12.10
N ASP A 63 -18.45 -3.59 11.61
CA ASP A 63 -19.29 -2.41 11.32
C ASP A 63 -19.97 -1.82 12.57
N ASN A 64 -20.08 -2.61 13.64
CA ASN A 64 -20.74 -2.23 14.88
C ASN A 64 -19.69 -1.91 15.95
N PHE A 65 -19.16 -0.69 15.93
CA PHE A 65 -18.35 -0.09 17.00
C PHE A 65 -18.84 1.33 17.29
N ASN A 66 -18.57 1.80 18.51
CA ASN A 66 -18.83 3.17 18.95
C ASN A 66 -17.52 3.96 19.00
N GLY A 67 -17.65 5.28 19.16
CA GLY A 67 -16.52 6.21 19.05
C GLY A 67 -16.42 6.85 17.66
N PHE A 68 -15.41 7.70 17.52
CA PHE A 68 -15.22 8.53 16.34
C PHE A 68 -13.86 8.29 15.72
N VAL A 69 -13.89 8.01 14.43
CA VAL A 69 -12.68 7.81 13.64
C VAL A 69 -12.74 8.74 12.45
N THR A 70 -11.71 9.57 12.30
CA THR A 70 -11.54 10.46 11.14
C THR A 70 -10.26 10.12 10.41
N LEU A 71 -10.33 10.10 9.09
CA LEU A 71 -9.21 9.95 8.18
C LEU A 71 -9.09 11.22 7.34
N ASP A 72 -7.97 11.93 7.41
CA ASP A 72 -7.72 13.14 6.60
C ASP A 72 -8.84 14.19 6.79
N GLY A 73 -9.22 14.42 8.05
CA GLY A 73 -10.34 15.29 8.45
C GLY A 73 -11.74 14.73 8.16
N LYS A 74 -11.86 13.60 7.47
CA LYS A 74 -13.14 13.00 7.06
C LYS A 74 -13.58 11.91 8.01
N VAL A 75 -14.78 12.04 8.58
CA VAL A 75 -15.41 10.99 9.42
C VAL A 75 -15.57 9.69 8.62
N ILE A 76 -15.08 8.60 9.19
CA ILE A 76 -15.19 7.22 8.66
C ILE A 76 -15.87 6.26 9.66
N SER A 77 -16.22 6.73 10.86
CA SER A 77 -17.01 5.97 11.83
C SER A 77 -18.50 5.94 11.48
N GLY A 78 -19.21 4.95 12.04
CA GLY A 78 -20.66 4.80 11.93
C GLY A 78 -21.12 3.65 11.03
N LYS A 79 -22.40 3.30 11.12
CA LYS A 79 -22.98 2.13 10.44
C LYS A 79 -23.08 2.28 8.91
N ARG A 80 -23.31 3.50 8.40
CA ARG A 80 -23.52 3.75 6.96
C ARG A 80 -22.58 4.82 6.43
N LEU A 81 -21.73 4.51 5.46
CA LEU A 81 -20.96 5.53 4.74
C LEU A 81 -21.50 5.71 3.32
N SER A 82 -21.35 6.90 2.75
CA SER A 82 -21.65 7.14 1.34
C SER A 82 -20.71 6.31 0.44
N ASN A 83 -21.13 5.96 -0.78
CA ASN A 83 -20.28 5.19 -1.71
C ASN A 83 -18.93 5.89 -1.97
N SER A 84 -18.94 7.22 -2.06
CA SER A 84 -17.73 8.04 -2.19
C SER A 84 -16.82 7.88 -0.97
N ARG A 85 -17.38 7.95 0.25
CA ARG A 85 -16.64 7.79 1.49
C ARG A 85 -16.10 6.37 1.68
N ASN A 86 -16.85 5.34 1.29
CA ASN A 86 -16.38 3.95 1.29
C ASN A 86 -15.21 3.76 0.31
N LYS A 87 -15.31 4.29 -0.91
CA LYS A 87 -14.20 4.23 -1.88
C LYS A 87 -12.97 4.99 -1.35
N PHE A 88 -13.19 6.15 -0.71
CA PHE A 88 -12.13 6.92 -0.07
C PHE A 88 -11.45 6.13 1.06
N LEU A 89 -12.21 5.52 1.96
CA LEU A 89 -11.67 4.68 3.04
C LEU A 89 -10.83 3.52 2.47
N ARG A 90 -11.41 2.72 1.57
CA ARG A 90 -10.78 1.53 0.99
C ARG A 90 -9.54 1.83 0.15
N LYS A 91 -9.39 3.05 -0.36
CA LYS A 91 -8.17 3.49 -1.06
C LYS A 91 -7.08 3.93 -0.09
N ASN A 92 -7.46 4.60 1.01
CA ASN A 92 -6.52 5.33 1.87
C ASN A 92 -6.15 4.63 3.18
N ILE A 93 -6.89 3.60 3.62
CA ILE A 93 -6.50 2.72 4.73
C ILE A 93 -6.36 1.30 4.20
N GLN A 94 -5.21 0.68 4.46
CA GLN A 94 -4.90 -0.70 4.08
C GLN A 94 -4.40 -1.50 5.28
N MET A 95 -4.52 -2.83 5.22
CA MET A 95 -4.10 -3.73 6.28
C MET A 95 -2.97 -4.64 5.82
N ILE A 96 -2.01 -4.89 6.71
CA ILE A 96 -1.08 -6.02 6.64
C ILE A 96 -1.55 -7.02 7.70
N PHE A 97 -1.97 -8.20 7.26
CA PHE A 97 -2.48 -9.25 8.16
C PHE A 97 -1.34 -10.07 8.76
N GLN A 98 -1.62 -10.71 9.90
CA GLN A 98 -0.69 -11.55 10.67
C GLN A 98 -0.19 -12.76 9.87
N ASP A 99 -1.07 -13.44 9.14
CA ASP A 99 -0.73 -14.62 8.36
C ASP A 99 -0.67 -14.32 6.84
N PRO A 100 0.54 -14.38 6.22
CA PRO A 100 0.69 -14.22 4.78
C PRO A 100 -0.07 -15.27 3.96
N HIS A 101 -0.24 -16.49 4.47
CA HIS A 101 -0.90 -17.58 3.76
C HIS A 101 -2.38 -17.32 3.61
N ALA A 102 -3.08 -16.96 4.69
CA ALA A 102 -4.48 -16.56 4.64
C ALA A 102 -4.72 -15.29 3.82
N ALA A 103 -3.74 -14.40 3.73
CA ALA A 103 -3.87 -13.13 3.02
C ALA A 103 -3.80 -13.28 1.48
N LEU A 104 -3.16 -14.33 0.95
CA LEU A 104 -2.93 -14.51 -0.49
C LEU A 104 -3.77 -15.67 -1.06
N ASN A 105 -4.41 -15.46 -2.20
CA ASN A 105 -5.12 -16.54 -2.89
C ASN A 105 -4.12 -17.45 -3.65
N GLY A 106 -3.89 -18.66 -3.15
CA GLY A 106 -2.93 -19.62 -3.71
C GLY A 106 -3.22 -20.08 -5.15
N GLN A 107 -4.43 -19.88 -5.67
CA GLN A 107 -4.83 -20.23 -7.04
C GLN A 107 -4.60 -19.08 -8.05
N LYS A 108 -4.18 -17.90 -7.59
CA LYS A 108 -3.91 -16.73 -8.43
C LYS A 108 -2.43 -16.41 -8.43
N THR A 109 -1.93 -15.93 -9.56
CA THR A 109 -0.56 -15.40 -9.64
C THR A 109 -0.43 -14.10 -8.86
N ILE A 110 0.80 -13.75 -8.45
CA ILE A 110 1.09 -12.50 -7.73
C ILE A 110 0.62 -11.28 -8.52
N TYR A 111 0.76 -11.29 -9.84
CA TYR A 111 0.28 -10.26 -10.75
C TYR A 111 -1.23 -10.05 -10.61
N SER A 112 -2.00 -11.13 -10.57
CA SER A 112 -3.45 -11.07 -10.41
C SER A 112 -3.86 -10.53 -9.04
N ILE A 113 -3.16 -10.98 -7.98
CA ILE A 113 -3.39 -10.53 -6.60
C ILE A 113 -3.09 -9.03 -6.44
N LEU A 114 -1.97 -8.55 -6.97
CA LEU A 114 -1.58 -7.13 -6.91
C LEU A 114 -2.43 -6.25 -7.84
N LYS A 115 -2.93 -6.80 -8.95
CA LYS A 115 -3.85 -6.08 -9.86
C LYS A 115 -5.21 -5.81 -9.22
N GLU A 116 -5.69 -6.69 -8.34
CA GLU A 116 -7.04 -6.59 -7.76
C GLU A 116 -7.28 -5.27 -6.99
N PRO A 117 -6.44 -4.85 -6.01
CA PRO A 117 -6.59 -3.56 -5.35
C PRO A 117 -6.58 -2.36 -6.31
N LEU A 118 -5.75 -2.41 -7.36
CA LEU A 118 -5.67 -1.37 -8.38
C LEU A 118 -6.97 -1.22 -9.19
N VAL A 119 -7.62 -2.34 -9.50
CA VAL A 119 -8.91 -2.39 -10.21
C VAL A 119 -10.04 -1.92 -9.30
N VAL A 120 -10.16 -2.48 -8.10
CA VAL A 120 -11.24 -2.21 -7.15
C VAL A 120 -11.27 -0.74 -6.72
N ASN A 121 -10.10 -0.17 -6.44
CA ASN A 121 -9.99 1.23 -6.04
C ASN A 121 -9.94 2.21 -7.23
N GLY A 122 -9.86 1.70 -8.47
CA GLY A 122 -9.85 2.52 -9.68
C GLY A 122 -8.59 3.38 -9.87
N VAL A 123 -7.47 2.99 -9.25
CA VAL A 123 -6.21 3.76 -9.24
C VAL A 123 -5.69 3.97 -10.67
N ILE A 124 -5.65 2.91 -11.47
CA ILE A 124 -5.18 2.99 -12.86
C ILE A 124 -6.16 3.75 -13.75
N ASN A 125 -7.46 3.69 -13.48
CA ASN A 125 -8.44 4.47 -14.23
C ASN A 125 -8.28 5.98 -13.97
N GLU A 126 -7.91 6.36 -12.75
CA GLU A 126 -7.58 7.75 -12.38
C GLU A 126 -6.29 8.21 -13.05
N LYS A 127 -5.20 7.42 -12.97
CA LYS A 127 -3.93 7.71 -13.67
C LYS A 127 -4.12 7.82 -15.19
N LEU A 128 -4.91 6.92 -15.79
CA LEU A 128 -5.24 6.96 -17.21
C LEU A 128 -6.05 8.18 -17.60
N LYS A 129 -7.01 8.59 -16.76
CA LYS A 129 -7.83 9.79 -17.02
C LYS A 129 -6.98 11.07 -16.97
N ASP A 130 -6.00 11.12 -16.06
CA ASP A 130 -5.04 12.22 -16.00
C ASP A 130 -4.20 12.31 -17.28
N ILE A 131 -3.56 11.21 -17.69
CA ILE A 131 -2.79 11.13 -18.94
C ILE A 131 -3.63 11.54 -20.14
N MET A 132 -4.83 10.97 -20.28
CA MET A 132 -5.69 11.21 -21.44
C MET A 132 -6.27 12.63 -21.48
N SER A 133 -6.13 13.44 -20.42
CA SER A 133 -6.65 14.81 -20.39
C SER A 133 -5.85 15.77 -21.28
N ASP A 134 -4.54 15.53 -21.42
CA ASP A 134 -3.58 16.36 -22.14
C ASP A 134 -2.71 15.57 -23.11
N TRP A 135 -2.92 14.25 -23.23
CA TRP A 135 -2.09 13.33 -24.03
C TRP A 135 -1.81 13.81 -25.46
N GLU A 136 -2.84 14.21 -26.21
CA GLU A 136 -2.66 14.63 -27.62
C GLU A 136 -1.80 15.90 -27.73
N ASN A 137 -1.92 16.83 -26.78
CA ASN A 137 -1.17 18.07 -26.77
C ASN A 137 0.30 17.82 -26.40
N VAL A 138 0.55 17.08 -25.32
CA VAL A 138 1.91 16.70 -24.89
C VAL A 138 2.63 15.94 -26.01
N LYS A 139 1.92 15.02 -26.66
CA LYS A 139 2.45 14.25 -27.78
C LYS A 139 2.78 15.11 -28.99
N SER A 140 1.93 16.09 -29.35
CA SER A 140 2.24 16.98 -30.47
C SER A 140 3.44 17.87 -30.18
N SER A 141 3.53 18.38 -28.95
CA SER A 141 4.55 19.37 -28.56
C SER A 141 5.96 18.79 -28.45
N TYR A 142 6.08 17.56 -27.96
CA TYR A 142 7.40 16.95 -27.69
C TYR A 142 7.74 15.78 -28.60
N ILE A 143 7.07 15.63 -29.74
CA ILE A 143 7.25 14.47 -30.65
C ILE A 143 8.72 14.24 -31.06
N TYR A 144 9.46 15.31 -31.37
CA TYR A 144 10.87 15.22 -31.78
C TYR A 144 11.78 14.94 -30.59
N THR A 145 11.53 15.62 -29.48
CA THR A 145 12.24 15.40 -28.21
C THR A 145 12.08 13.95 -27.74
N PHE A 146 10.87 13.39 -27.82
CA PHE A 146 10.59 11.99 -27.53
C PHE A 146 11.30 11.06 -28.52
N SER A 147 11.25 11.37 -29.82
CA SER A 147 11.92 10.56 -30.84
C SER A 147 13.45 10.53 -30.63
N GLN A 148 14.04 11.67 -30.24
CA GLN A 148 15.47 11.79 -29.96
C GLN A 148 15.85 10.99 -28.72
N LYS A 149 15.07 11.12 -27.63
CA LYS A 149 15.27 10.32 -26.41
C LYS A 149 15.18 8.82 -26.69
N VAL A 150 14.20 8.40 -27.48
CA VAL A 150 14.03 6.99 -27.88
C VAL A 150 15.24 6.49 -28.67
N LYS A 151 15.72 7.24 -29.67
CA LYS A 151 16.90 6.87 -30.45
C LYS A 151 18.17 6.82 -29.59
N ASN A 152 18.40 7.83 -28.75
CA ASN A 152 19.55 7.86 -27.84
C ASN A 152 19.56 6.65 -26.88
N LEU A 153 18.40 6.30 -26.31
CA LEU A 153 18.30 5.11 -25.46
C LEU A 153 18.50 3.82 -26.24
N LYS A 154 18.04 3.75 -27.50
CA LYS A 154 18.28 2.61 -28.38
C LYS A 154 19.79 2.44 -28.67
N ILE A 155 20.49 3.54 -28.97
CA ILE A 155 21.95 3.54 -29.17
C ILE A 155 22.65 3.10 -27.89
N LYS A 156 22.30 3.70 -26.74
CA LYS A 156 22.86 3.33 -25.44
C LYS A 156 22.70 1.84 -25.16
N ASN A 157 21.53 1.29 -25.45
CA ASN A 157 21.26 -0.13 -25.28
C ASN A 157 22.10 -1.01 -26.23
N LEU A 158 22.16 -0.65 -27.53
CA LEU A 158 22.98 -1.37 -28.50
C LEU A 158 24.47 -1.34 -28.13
N LYS A 159 24.99 -0.19 -27.70
CA LYS A 159 26.37 -0.05 -27.23
C LYS A 159 26.64 -0.90 -25.99
N ALA A 160 25.73 -0.94 -25.04
CA ALA A 160 25.84 -1.80 -23.86
C ALA A 160 25.88 -3.28 -24.27
N ILE A 161 24.96 -3.72 -25.13
CA ILE A 161 24.93 -5.10 -25.64
C ILE A 161 26.23 -5.42 -26.39
N ASN A 162 26.68 -4.54 -27.28
CA ASN A 162 27.90 -4.72 -28.07
C ASN A 162 29.15 -4.76 -27.19
N LYS A 163 29.20 -3.98 -26.10
CA LYS A 163 30.30 -4.04 -25.13
C LYS A 163 30.44 -5.44 -24.52
N TYR A 164 29.32 -6.04 -24.09
CA TYR A 164 29.34 -7.41 -23.57
C TYR A 164 29.65 -8.44 -24.67
N ALA A 165 28.99 -8.32 -25.83
CA ALA A 165 29.18 -9.23 -26.95
C ALA A 165 30.62 -9.26 -27.47
N LYS A 166 31.32 -8.11 -27.52
CA LYS A 166 32.73 -8.04 -27.94
C LYS A 166 33.68 -8.79 -27.00
N VAL A 167 33.36 -8.88 -25.72
CA VAL A 167 34.19 -9.56 -24.72
C VAL A 167 33.89 -11.06 -24.71
N PHE A 168 32.61 -11.42 -24.68
CA PHE A 168 32.19 -12.81 -24.47
C PHE A 168 32.16 -13.63 -25.75
N PHE A 169 31.69 -13.10 -26.88
CA PHE A 169 31.44 -13.92 -28.05
C PHE A 169 32.71 -14.45 -28.73
N PRO A 170 33.80 -13.66 -28.88
CA PRO A 170 35.07 -14.19 -29.37
C PRO A 170 35.63 -15.24 -28.40
N LYS A 171 35.71 -14.91 -27.10
CA LYS A 171 36.15 -15.85 -26.05
C LYS A 171 35.43 -17.20 -26.16
N TRP A 172 34.09 -17.18 -26.26
CA TRP A 172 33.31 -18.41 -26.40
C TRP A 172 33.60 -19.13 -27.72
N SER A 173 33.68 -18.39 -28.83
CA SER A 173 33.98 -18.97 -30.14
C SER A 173 35.32 -19.70 -30.11
N ASP A 174 36.36 -19.05 -29.61
CA ASP A 174 37.72 -19.58 -29.54
C ASP A 174 37.78 -20.81 -28.62
N THR A 175 37.14 -20.76 -27.45
CA THR A 175 37.08 -21.92 -26.53
C THR A 175 36.38 -23.14 -27.13
N PHE A 176 35.46 -22.95 -28.07
CA PHE A 176 34.73 -24.04 -28.71
C PHE A 176 35.34 -24.49 -30.03
N THR A 177 36.13 -23.65 -30.72
CA THR A 177 36.90 -24.06 -31.91
C THR A 177 38.10 -24.91 -31.54
N ASP A 178 38.78 -24.58 -30.43
CA ASP A 178 39.97 -25.28 -29.97
C ASP A 178 39.64 -26.45 -29.03
N TYR A 179 38.35 -26.81 -28.93
CA TYR A 179 37.90 -27.86 -28.02
C TYR A 179 38.23 -29.25 -28.59
N GLU A 180 39.40 -29.78 -28.22
CA GLU A 180 39.76 -31.17 -28.49
C GLU A 180 38.97 -32.14 -27.59
N HIS A 181 38.48 -33.23 -28.17
CA HIS A 181 37.79 -34.30 -27.44
C HIS A 181 38.77 -35.18 -26.66
N ASN A 182 39.41 -34.62 -25.64
CA ASN A 182 40.23 -35.39 -24.70
C ASN A 182 39.35 -35.93 -23.55
N PHE A 183 38.76 -37.10 -23.78
CA PHE A 183 37.97 -37.82 -22.76
C PHE A 183 38.85 -38.64 -21.78
N GLU A 184 40.13 -38.27 -21.64
CA GLU A 184 41.08 -38.85 -20.68
C GLU A 184 41.10 -38.10 -19.32
N GLU A 185 40.50 -36.91 -19.26
CA GLU A 185 40.38 -36.09 -18.03
C GLU A 185 39.19 -36.49 -17.13
N ASN A 186 39.11 -35.89 -15.93
CA ASN A 186 38.01 -36.08 -14.98
C ASN A 186 36.67 -35.58 -15.55
N ASP A 187 35.60 -36.39 -15.43
CA ASP A 187 34.25 -36.09 -15.95
C ASP A 187 33.70 -34.75 -15.44
N GLU A 188 34.04 -34.35 -14.21
CA GLU A 188 33.65 -33.06 -13.63
C GLU A 188 34.29 -31.87 -14.34
N ASP A 189 35.57 -31.97 -14.67
CA ASP A 189 36.34 -30.89 -15.32
C ASP A 189 35.87 -30.69 -16.77
N ILE A 190 35.64 -31.80 -17.49
CA ILE A 190 35.03 -31.79 -18.83
C ILE A 190 33.66 -31.09 -18.78
N PHE A 191 32.82 -31.42 -17.78
CA PHE A 191 31.52 -30.77 -17.61
C PHE A 191 31.64 -29.27 -17.34
N ILE A 192 32.53 -28.85 -16.43
CA ILE A 192 32.72 -27.44 -16.05
C ILE A 192 33.17 -26.61 -17.26
N ASN A 193 34.08 -27.14 -18.09
CA ASN A 193 34.65 -26.43 -19.24
C ASN A 193 33.57 -25.91 -20.20
N PHE A 194 32.64 -26.76 -20.63
CA PHE A 194 31.56 -26.33 -21.51
C PHE A 194 30.33 -25.76 -20.75
N PHE A 195 30.12 -26.11 -19.48
CA PHE A 195 28.99 -25.58 -18.69
C PHE A 195 29.15 -24.09 -18.33
N ASN A 196 30.39 -23.61 -18.13
CA ASN A 196 30.70 -22.21 -17.84
C ASN A 196 30.12 -21.26 -18.89
N TYR A 197 30.04 -21.68 -20.16
CA TYR A 197 29.36 -20.95 -21.23
C TYR A 197 27.91 -20.57 -20.86
N LEU A 198 27.12 -21.52 -20.36
CA LEU A 198 25.72 -21.27 -20.00
C LEU A 198 25.60 -20.28 -18.83
N GLU A 199 26.55 -20.32 -17.89
CA GLU A 199 26.57 -19.39 -16.75
C GLU A 199 26.89 -17.96 -17.18
N GLU A 200 27.92 -17.78 -18.01
CA GLU A 200 28.29 -16.48 -18.55
C GLU A 200 27.18 -15.93 -19.45
N LYS A 201 26.58 -16.78 -20.30
CA LYS A 201 25.43 -16.41 -21.13
C LYS A 201 24.22 -15.97 -20.29
N GLN A 202 23.90 -16.68 -19.22
CA GLN A 202 22.81 -16.30 -18.31
C GLN A 202 23.05 -14.92 -17.70
N LYS A 203 24.26 -14.64 -17.21
CA LYS A 203 24.64 -13.34 -16.63
C LYS A 203 24.51 -12.21 -17.65
N MET A 204 24.97 -12.44 -18.88
CA MET A 204 24.86 -11.48 -19.97
C MET A 204 23.39 -11.17 -20.31
N GLU A 205 22.55 -12.18 -20.53
CA GLU A 205 21.13 -12.00 -20.87
C GLU A 205 20.34 -11.28 -19.76
N SER A 206 20.60 -11.62 -18.48
CA SER A 206 20.00 -10.92 -17.34
C SER A 206 20.32 -9.43 -17.37
N THR A 207 21.59 -9.08 -17.59
CA THR A 207 22.04 -7.69 -17.64
C THR A 207 21.40 -6.92 -18.81
N ILE A 208 21.17 -7.59 -19.94
CA ILE A 208 20.48 -6.99 -21.10
C ILE A 208 19.02 -6.70 -20.75
N ILE A 209 18.32 -7.64 -20.11
CA ILE A 209 16.94 -7.48 -19.67
C ILE A 209 16.81 -6.34 -18.66
N ASP A 210 17.69 -6.27 -17.68
CA ASP A 210 17.71 -5.19 -16.68
C ASP A 210 17.91 -3.82 -17.32
N ASN A 211 18.83 -3.72 -18.28
CA ASN A 211 19.03 -2.50 -19.07
C ASN A 211 17.78 -2.12 -19.86
N MET A 212 17.07 -3.09 -20.45
CA MET A 212 15.81 -2.82 -21.15
C MET A 212 14.72 -2.33 -20.19
N TYR A 213 14.60 -2.89 -18.99
CA TYR A 213 13.66 -2.40 -17.97
C TYR A 213 13.97 -0.95 -17.57
N SER A 214 15.22 -0.66 -17.22
CA SER A 214 15.68 0.70 -16.92
C SER A 214 15.36 1.69 -18.05
N ASN A 215 15.57 1.28 -19.31
CA ASN A 215 15.22 2.13 -20.45
C ASN A 215 13.71 2.38 -20.56
N THR A 216 12.86 1.38 -20.29
CA THR A 216 11.40 1.58 -20.28
C THR A 216 10.94 2.52 -19.18
N GLU A 217 11.55 2.44 -17.99
CA GLU A 217 11.27 3.35 -16.88
C GLU A 217 11.70 4.77 -17.20
N GLN A 218 12.93 4.96 -17.71
CA GLN A 218 13.43 6.26 -18.15
C GLN A 218 12.53 6.91 -19.22
N LEU A 219 11.94 6.13 -20.13
CA LEU A 219 10.99 6.65 -21.12
C LEU A 219 9.66 7.07 -20.49
N MET A 220 9.16 6.29 -19.53
CA MET A 220 7.92 6.61 -18.80
C MET A 220 8.11 7.85 -17.94
N ASP A 221 9.21 7.94 -17.19
CA ASP A 221 9.53 9.10 -16.36
C ASP A 221 9.75 10.35 -17.21
N PHE A 222 10.42 10.20 -18.36
CA PHE A 222 10.57 11.30 -19.31
C PHE A 222 9.24 11.80 -19.86
N TYR A 223 8.28 10.89 -20.11
CA TYR A 223 6.92 11.29 -20.49
C TYR A 223 6.25 12.11 -19.37
N TYR A 224 6.28 11.63 -18.12
CA TYR A 224 5.69 12.35 -16.98
C TYR A 224 6.37 13.70 -16.74
N GLN A 225 7.70 13.77 -16.89
CA GLN A 225 8.44 15.03 -16.81
C GLN A 225 7.95 16.01 -17.89
N LYS A 226 7.80 15.58 -19.14
CA LYS A 226 7.33 16.46 -20.23
C LYS A 226 5.85 16.81 -20.11
N GLN A 227 5.03 15.93 -19.55
CA GLN A 227 3.65 16.24 -19.19
C GLN A 227 3.61 17.34 -18.12
N LYS A 228 4.50 17.28 -17.11
CA LYS A 228 4.64 18.34 -16.10
C LYS A 228 5.14 19.64 -16.73
N ASP A 229 6.19 19.59 -17.56
CA ASP A 229 6.70 20.77 -18.28
C ASP A 229 5.61 21.44 -19.14
N PHE A 230 4.77 20.64 -19.81
CA PHE A 230 3.61 21.13 -20.56
C PHE A 230 2.61 21.88 -19.66
N ARG A 231 2.26 21.31 -18.50
CA ARG A 231 1.33 21.92 -17.54
C ARG A 231 1.89 23.19 -16.89
N ASP A 232 3.21 23.22 -16.69
CA ASP A 232 3.95 24.37 -16.16
C ASP A 232 4.23 25.44 -17.25
N ASN A 233 3.70 25.28 -18.47
CA ASN A 233 3.94 26.14 -19.64
C ASN A 233 5.42 26.29 -20.02
N LYS A 234 6.27 25.32 -19.68
CA LYS A 234 7.68 25.22 -20.10
C LYS A 234 7.77 24.55 -21.49
N ILE A 235 7.03 25.10 -22.45
CA ILE A 235 7.01 24.63 -23.84
C ILE A 235 8.23 25.24 -24.57
N THR A 236 8.74 24.58 -25.61
CA THR A 236 9.75 25.14 -26.50
C THR A 236 9.29 26.49 -27.07
N TRP A 237 10.23 27.42 -27.29
CA TRP A 237 9.96 28.82 -27.63
C TRP A 237 9.10 28.99 -28.91
N ASP A 238 9.27 28.07 -29.87
CA ASP A 238 8.58 28.02 -31.16
C ASP A 238 7.07 27.68 -31.05
N GLU A 239 6.64 26.86 -30.10
CA GLU A 239 5.22 26.50 -29.94
C GLU A 239 4.44 27.42 -29.00
N LYS A 240 5.12 28.06 -28.05
CA LYS A 240 4.48 28.92 -27.03
C LYS A 240 3.69 30.06 -27.68
N ALA A 241 4.31 30.78 -28.61
CA ALA A 241 3.66 31.89 -29.33
C ALA A 241 2.44 31.43 -30.15
N LEU A 242 2.48 30.23 -30.75
CA LEU A 242 1.36 29.69 -31.53
C LEU A 242 0.20 29.22 -30.63
N VAL A 243 0.49 28.64 -29.46
CA VAL A 243 -0.53 28.20 -28.50
C VAL A 243 -1.19 29.41 -27.83
N GLU A 244 -0.40 30.41 -27.46
CA GLU A 244 -0.87 31.69 -26.94
C GLU A 244 -1.77 32.39 -27.96
N THR A 245 -1.35 32.54 -29.22
CA THR A 245 -2.21 33.16 -30.26
C THR A 245 -3.44 32.34 -30.61
N LYS A 246 -3.40 31.00 -30.55
CA LYS A 246 -4.61 30.15 -30.68
C LYS A 246 -5.58 30.34 -29.53
N ASN A 247 -5.08 30.44 -28.30
CA ASN A 247 -5.89 30.67 -27.11
C ASN A 247 -6.46 32.09 -27.12
N GLU A 248 -5.66 33.07 -27.53
CA GLU A 248 -6.07 34.45 -27.78
C GLU A 248 -7.17 34.50 -28.84
N TYR A 249 -7.05 33.80 -29.95
CA TYR A 249 -8.12 33.72 -30.95
C TYR A 249 -9.38 33.02 -30.44
N LYS A 250 -9.26 31.93 -29.66
CA LYS A 250 -10.42 31.30 -29.02
C LYS A 250 -11.10 32.28 -28.06
N LYS A 251 -10.33 33.10 -27.35
CA LYS A 251 -10.81 34.18 -26.48
C LYS A 251 -11.49 35.27 -27.33
N VAL A 252 -10.84 35.81 -28.36
CA VAL A 252 -11.38 36.81 -29.29
C VAL A 252 -12.65 36.32 -29.99
N LYS A 253 -12.71 35.06 -30.43
CA LYS A 253 -13.92 34.44 -31.01
C LYS A 253 -15.07 34.36 -30.02
N LYS A 254 -14.78 34.20 -28.73
CA LYS A 254 -15.80 34.33 -27.68
C LYS A 254 -16.14 35.81 -27.43
N LEU A 255 -15.16 36.72 -27.47
CA LEU A 255 -15.35 38.16 -27.30
C LEU A 255 -16.08 38.85 -28.48
N LEU A 256 -16.21 38.18 -29.64
CA LEU A 256 -17.15 38.59 -30.70
C LEU A 256 -18.62 38.48 -30.29
N LYS A 257 -18.91 37.57 -29.35
CA LYS A 257 -20.26 37.33 -28.82
C LYS A 257 -20.47 37.97 -27.46
N TYR A 258 -19.39 38.33 -26.79
CA TYR A 258 -19.36 38.72 -25.40
C TYR A 258 -18.46 39.95 -25.20
N SER A 259 -18.86 40.92 -24.40
CA SER A 259 -17.91 41.89 -23.85
C SER A 259 -16.84 41.19 -22.98
N ASN A 260 -15.78 41.92 -22.59
CA ASN A 260 -14.76 41.39 -21.68
C ASN A 260 -15.38 41.00 -20.33
N GLU A 261 -16.33 41.79 -19.84
CA GLU A 261 -17.11 41.51 -18.63
C GLU A 261 -17.97 40.24 -18.80
N GLN A 262 -18.63 40.08 -19.95
CA GLN A 262 -19.43 38.89 -20.27
C GLN A 262 -18.60 37.61 -20.37
N TYR A 263 -17.39 37.69 -20.93
CA TYR A 263 -16.49 36.54 -21.01
C TYR A 263 -15.99 36.10 -19.63
N ASN A 264 -15.62 37.06 -18.77
CA ASN A 264 -15.24 36.76 -17.39
C ASN A 264 -16.43 36.16 -16.61
N ALA A 265 -17.63 36.71 -16.78
CA ALA A 265 -18.87 36.16 -16.22
C ALA A 265 -19.12 34.70 -16.66
N TYR A 266 -18.85 34.36 -17.93
CA TYR A 266 -18.97 32.99 -18.43
C TYR A 266 -18.02 32.00 -17.74
N LEU A 267 -16.75 32.37 -17.55
CA LEU A 267 -15.76 31.52 -16.87
C LEU A 267 -16.12 31.35 -15.39
N ASN A 268 -16.46 32.44 -14.73
CA ASN A 268 -16.90 32.48 -13.34
C ASN A 268 -18.13 31.59 -13.12
N LYS A 269 -19.14 31.67 -13.98
CA LYS A 269 -20.34 30.78 -13.94
C LYS A 269 -20.00 29.29 -13.96
N LYS A 270 -19.01 28.87 -14.76
CA LYS A 270 -18.57 27.46 -14.80
C LYS A 270 -17.91 27.05 -13.48
N SER A 271 -17.07 27.92 -12.91
CA SER A 271 -16.44 27.70 -11.61
C SER A 271 -17.49 27.61 -10.49
N TYR A 272 -18.44 28.55 -10.44
CA TYR A 272 -19.51 28.58 -9.45
C TYR A 272 -20.41 27.34 -9.49
N LYS A 273 -20.77 26.86 -10.69
CA LYS A 273 -21.52 25.59 -10.83
C LYS A 273 -20.77 24.39 -10.25
N LYS A 274 -19.44 24.36 -10.41
CA LYS A 274 -18.61 23.30 -9.82
C LYS A 274 -18.58 23.43 -8.29
N ALA A 275 -18.41 24.64 -7.76
CA ALA A 275 -18.44 24.91 -6.32
C ALA A 275 -19.77 24.51 -5.69
N ILE A 276 -20.92 24.84 -6.30
CA ILE A 276 -22.25 24.41 -5.82
C ILE A 276 -22.35 22.88 -5.75
N LYS A 277 -21.89 22.17 -6.78
CA LYS A 277 -21.93 20.70 -6.79
C LYS A 277 -21.09 20.11 -5.65
N GLU A 278 -19.95 20.71 -5.35
CA GLU A 278 -19.06 20.31 -4.26
C GLU A 278 -19.70 20.58 -2.89
N LEU A 279 -20.25 21.78 -2.68
CA LEU A 279 -21.00 22.14 -1.47
C LEU A 279 -22.18 21.19 -1.20
N LEU A 280 -22.97 20.88 -2.22
CA LEU A 280 -24.10 19.95 -2.09
C LEU A 280 -23.66 18.54 -1.70
N ASN A 281 -22.54 18.05 -2.24
CA ASN A 281 -21.97 16.76 -1.87
C ASN A 281 -21.44 16.76 -0.43
N ASN A 282 -20.71 17.81 -0.04
CA ASN A 282 -20.18 17.96 1.32
C ASN A 282 -21.33 18.03 2.34
N ARG A 283 -22.40 18.76 2.03
CA ARG A 283 -23.62 18.80 2.86
C ARG A 283 -24.23 17.42 3.05
N LYS A 284 -24.41 16.66 1.97
CA LYS A 284 -24.96 15.29 2.05
C LYS A 284 -24.08 14.39 2.92
N ASP A 285 -22.77 14.44 2.73
CA ASP A 285 -21.82 13.68 3.53
C ASP A 285 -21.86 14.07 5.02
N ASN A 286 -21.93 15.37 5.33
CA ASN A 286 -22.04 15.87 6.70
C ASN A 286 -23.35 15.43 7.37
N GLN A 287 -24.48 15.47 6.66
CA GLN A 287 -25.77 14.98 7.17
C GLN A 287 -25.74 13.48 7.48
N ILE A 288 -25.14 12.67 6.60
CA ILE A 288 -24.96 11.24 6.85
C ILE A 288 -24.07 11.01 8.07
N ALA A 289 -22.95 11.74 8.18
CA ALA A 289 -22.02 11.65 9.31
C ALA A 289 -22.71 12.05 10.63
N ASN A 290 -23.52 13.10 10.63
CA ASN A 290 -24.29 13.53 11.79
C ASN A 290 -25.32 12.45 12.22
N VAL A 291 -26.12 11.94 11.29
CA VAL A 291 -27.08 10.85 11.57
C VAL A 291 -26.38 9.62 12.15
N ASN A 292 -25.22 9.26 11.61
CA ASN A 292 -24.41 8.17 12.16
C ASN A 292 -23.91 8.46 13.57
N SER A 293 -23.46 9.68 13.84
CA SER A 293 -22.96 10.09 15.15
C SER A 293 -24.04 9.93 16.22
N PHE A 294 -25.26 10.41 15.95
CA PHE A 294 -26.40 10.16 16.83
C PHE A 294 -26.72 8.67 16.98
N ASN A 295 -26.71 7.89 15.90
CA ASN A 295 -26.96 6.45 15.98
C ASN A 295 -25.91 5.72 16.82
N ASN A 296 -24.64 6.13 16.74
CA ASN A 296 -23.56 5.56 17.54
C ASN A 296 -23.85 5.77 19.04
N PHE A 297 -24.15 7.00 19.45
CA PHE A 297 -24.50 7.29 20.85
C PHE A 297 -25.80 6.62 21.32
N ILE A 298 -26.81 6.50 20.44
CA ILE A 298 -28.03 5.73 20.75
C ILE A 298 -27.67 4.25 21.03
N PHE A 299 -26.79 3.67 20.22
CA PHE A 299 -26.35 2.29 20.41
C PHE A 299 -25.49 2.14 21.65
N GLU A 300 -24.63 3.12 21.93
CA GLU A 300 -23.82 3.22 23.15
C GLU A 300 -24.69 3.20 24.40
N TYR A 301 -25.62 4.14 24.56
CA TYR A 301 -26.50 4.16 25.73
C TYR A 301 -27.40 2.93 25.84
N LYS A 302 -27.81 2.35 24.71
CA LYS A 302 -28.53 1.07 24.71
C LYS A 302 -27.67 -0.05 25.30
N ASN A 303 -26.41 -0.13 24.88
CA ASN A 303 -25.47 -1.14 25.36
C ASN A 303 -25.09 -0.90 26.82
N GLU A 304 -24.84 0.34 27.23
CA GLU A 304 -24.56 0.68 28.63
C GLU A 304 -25.74 0.36 29.55
N ALA A 305 -26.97 0.61 29.10
CA ALA A 305 -28.17 0.19 29.82
C ALA A 305 -28.25 -1.34 29.92
N LYS A 306 -27.94 -2.07 28.85
CA LYS A 306 -27.91 -3.55 28.86
C LYS A 306 -26.80 -4.10 29.76
N ILE A 307 -25.63 -3.49 29.75
CA ILE A 307 -24.51 -3.84 30.64
C ILE A 307 -24.93 -3.62 32.09
N SER A 308 -25.46 -2.44 32.42
CA SER A 308 -25.94 -2.14 33.78
C SER A 308 -27.03 -3.12 34.22
N TRP A 309 -27.91 -3.52 33.32
CA TRP A 309 -28.92 -4.55 33.59
C TRP A 309 -28.29 -5.92 33.92
N LEU A 310 -27.34 -6.40 33.12
CA LEU A 310 -26.64 -7.66 33.36
C LEU A 310 -25.83 -7.62 34.64
N THR A 311 -25.04 -6.56 34.85
CA THR A 311 -24.23 -6.35 36.06
C THR A 311 -25.09 -6.39 37.31
N ARG A 312 -26.28 -5.76 37.26
CA ARG A 312 -27.25 -5.81 38.34
C ARG A 312 -27.85 -7.20 38.55
N MET A 313 -28.13 -7.97 37.49
CA MET A 313 -28.68 -9.31 37.65
C MET A 313 -27.67 -10.31 38.24
N ASN A 314 -26.37 -10.05 38.05
CA ASN A 314 -25.29 -10.89 38.54
C ASN A 314 -24.70 -10.42 39.88
N SER A 315 -25.17 -9.30 40.43
CA SER A 315 -24.63 -8.74 41.68
C SER A 315 -25.30 -9.34 42.91
N TYR A 316 -24.50 -9.79 43.88
CA TYR A 316 -24.97 -10.24 45.20
C TYR A 316 -25.07 -9.10 46.23
N ASP A 317 -24.41 -7.96 45.96
CA ASP A 317 -24.47 -6.75 46.79
C ASP A 317 -25.67 -5.87 46.43
N LEU A 318 -26.48 -5.54 47.44
CA LEU A 318 -27.67 -4.71 47.30
C LEU A 318 -27.33 -3.27 46.88
N GLU A 319 -26.28 -2.65 47.42
CA GLU A 319 -25.92 -1.28 47.05
C GLU A 319 -25.48 -1.20 45.59
N PHE A 320 -24.64 -2.16 45.19
CA PHE A 320 -24.22 -2.30 43.80
C PHE A 320 -25.40 -2.61 42.86
N TYR A 321 -26.38 -3.40 43.29
CA TYR A 321 -27.62 -3.63 42.54
C TYR A 321 -28.41 -2.33 42.33
N LEU A 322 -28.60 -1.53 43.39
CA LEU A 322 -29.36 -0.28 43.34
C LEU A 322 -28.66 0.75 42.45
N TYR A 323 -27.34 0.89 42.58
CA TYR A 323 -26.51 1.75 41.72
C TYR A 323 -26.70 1.39 40.24
N ASN A 324 -26.56 0.11 39.89
CA ASN A 324 -26.70 -0.34 38.51
C ASN A 324 -28.14 -0.23 37.99
N PHE A 325 -29.16 -0.34 38.85
CA PHE A 325 -30.56 -0.07 38.47
C PHE A 325 -30.79 1.40 38.11
N LYS A 326 -30.30 2.33 38.96
CA LYS A 326 -30.35 3.77 38.70
C LYS A 326 -29.64 4.09 37.38
N LYS A 327 -28.42 3.55 37.19
CA LYS A 327 -27.59 3.72 35.99
C LYS A 327 -28.25 3.17 34.72
N GLN A 328 -28.87 1.99 34.78
CA GLN A 328 -29.64 1.42 33.67
C GLN A 328 -30.72 2.39 33.19
N HIS A 329 -31.56 2.86 34.11
CA HIS A 329 -32.69 3.72 33.77
C HIS A 329 -32.26 5.13 33.35
N LEU A 330 -31.17 5.66 33.91
CA LEU A 330 -30.57 6.92 33.47
C LEU A 330 -30.07 6.82 32.03
N ASN A 331 -29.37 5.75 31.66
CA ASN A 331 -28.94 5.50 30.28
C ASN A 331 -30.12 5.37 29.30
N LEU A 332 -31.22 4.73 29.73
CA LEU A 332 -32.46 4.68 28.93
C LEU A 332 -33.15 6.04 28.80
N ALA A 333 -32.96 6.96 29.75
CA ALA A 333 -33.45 8.34 29.67
C ALA A 333 -32.62 9.15 28.68
N LYS A 334 -31.28 9.10 28.79
CA LYS A 334 -30.36 9.71 27.82
C LYS A 334 -30.65 9.24 26.39
N LEU A 335 -30.89 7.93 26.20
CA LEU A 335 -31.27 7.35 24.91
C LEU A 335 -32.57 7.95 24.34
N ARG A 336 -33.59 8.16 25.19
CA ARG A 336 -34.86 8.76 24.78
C ARG A 336 -34.67 10.20 24.33
N GLU A 337 -33.88 10.99 25.06
CA GLU A 337 -33.57 12.37 24.70
C GLU A 337 -32.79 12.45 23.38
N ILE A 338 -31.72 11.68 23.22
CA ILE A 338 -30.96 11.67 21.96
C ILE A 338 -31.85 11.30 20.76
N LYS A 339 -32.76 10.32 20.90
CA LYS A 339 -33.68 9.95 19.82
C LYS A 339 -34.58 11.11 19.39
N LYS A 340 -35.05 11.94 20.33
CA LYS A 340 -35.82 13.16 20.03
C LYS A 340 -34.95 14.20 19.31
N LEU A 341 -33.73 14.42 19.80
CA LEU A 341 -32.80 15.43 19.29
C LEU A 341 -32.27 15.11 17.89
N LYS A 342 -32.04 13.83 17.57
CA LYS A 342 -31.53 13.35 16.27
C LYS A 342 -32.31 13.91 15.07
N ASN A 343 -33.63 14.02 15.17
CA ASN A 343 -34.45 14.51 14.06
C ASN A 343 -34.42 16.04 13.93
N LYS A 344 -34.13 16.75 15.02
CA LYS A 344 -34.07 18.21 15.09
C LYS A 344 -32.72 18.75 14.58
N PHE A 345 -31.63 18.05 14.87
CA PHE A 345 -30.27 18.50 14.56
C PHE A 345 -29.68 17.83 13.31
N LYS A 346 -29.89 18.44 12.14
CA LYS A 346 -29.38 17.91 10.86
C LYS A 346 -28.07 18.56 10.39
N TYR A 347 -27.70 19.71 10.95
CA TYR A 347 -26.59 20.54 10.45
C TYR A 347 -25.41 20.63 11.40
N LEU A 348 -25.56 20.16 12.65
CA LEU A 348 -24.44 20.12 13.59
C LEU A 348 -23.25 19.36 13.01
N SER A 349 -22.08 19.95 13.17
CA SER A 349 -20.79 19.32 12.95
C SER A 349 -20.55 18.18 13.94
N MET A 350 -19.61 17.31 13.60
CA MET A 350 -19.19 16.20 14.45
C MET A 350 -18.76 16.68 15.85
N SER A 351 -17.89 17.69 15.92
CA SER A 351 -17.44 18.30 17.17
C SER A 351 -18.59 18.83 18.02
N GLU A 352 -19.61 19.41 17.41
CA GLU A 352 -20.77 19.93 18.15
C GLU A 352 -21.68 18.81 18.64
N VAL A 353 -21.85 17.73 17.88
CA VAL A 353 -22.56 16.54 18.37
C VAL A 353 -21.84 15.94 19.58
N GLN A 354 -20.49 15.90 19.59
CA GLN A 354 -19.72 15.48 20.76
C GLN A 354 -19.94 16.40 21.96
N LEU A 355 -19.93 17.71 21.76
CA LEU A 355 -20.19 18.69 22.82
C LEU A 355 -21.62 18.54 23.37
N LEU A 356 -22.61 18.32 22.50
CA LEU A 356 -23.99 18.04 22.89
C LEU A 356 -24.09 16.79 23.76
N ILE A 357 -23.39 15.72 23.38
CA ILE A 357 -23.40 14.49 24.17
C ILE A 357 -22.72 14.69 25.52
N LYS A 358 -21.56 15.35 25.55
CA LYS A 358 -20.87 15.68 26.80
C LYS A 358 -21.74 16.52 27.73
N ASP A 359 -22.51 17.46 27.19
CA ASP A 359 -23.45 18.29 27.94
C ASP A 359 -24.62 17.47 28.50
N ILE A 360 -25.14 16.51 27.74
CA ILE A 360 -26.17 15.56 28.20
C ILE A 360 -25.61 14.64 29.31
N ASP A 361 -24.36 14.18 29.16
CA ASP A 361 -23.71 13.33 30.17
C ASP A 361 -23.45 14.11 31.47
N ASN A 362 -22.97 15.35 31.39
CA ASN A 362 -22.81 16.23 32.56
C ASN A 362 -24.16 16.47 33.25
N TYR A 363 -25.20 16.81 32.49
CA TYR A 363 -26.57 16.95 33.02
C TYR A 363 -27.06 15.67 33.71
N ALA A 364 -26.74 14.50 33.16
CA ALA A 364 -27.11 13.23 33.75
C ALA A 364 -26.37 12.94 35.06
N VAL A 365 -25.11 13.37 35.20
CA VAL A 365 -24.35 13.31 36.47
C VAL A 365 -24.98 14.25 37.50
N ASP A 366 -25.26 15.50 37.14
CA ASP A 366 -25.89 16.46 38.05
C ASP A 366 -27.27 15.97 38.50
N PHE A 367 -28.05 15.39 37.58
CA PHE A 367 -29.33 14.77 37.89
C PHE A 367 -29.18 13.57 38.84
N TYR A 368 -28.16 12.74 38.63
CA TYR A 368 -27.89 11.60 39.48
C TYR A 368 -27.58 12.05 40.91
N ASN A 369 -26.64 12.97 41.09
CA ASN A 369 -26.23 13.46 42.41
C ASN A 369 -27.40 14.16 43.13
N LYS A 370 -28.19 14.96 42.40
CA LYS A 370 -29.31 15.72 42.99
C LYS A 370 -30.52 14.85 43.38
N TYR A 371 -30.87 13.86 42.58
CA TYR A 371 -32.15 13.16 42.71
C TYR A 371 -32.07 11.65 42.91
N LEU A 372 -30.97 11.00 42.53
CA LEU A 372 -30.86 9.54 42.54
C LEU A 372 -29.87 9.00 43.57
N GLU A 373 -28.80 9.74 43.91
CA GLU A 373 -27.73 9.30 44.81
C GLU A 373 -28.29 8.88 46.17
N ASN A 374 -28.99 9.79 46.86
CA ASN A 374 -29.55 9.61 48.21
C ASN A 374 -30.76 8.67 48.30
N LEU A 375 -31.16 8.01 47.20
CA LEU A 375 -32.27 7.05 47.22
C LEU A 375 -31.80 5.69 47.74
N ASN A 376 -32.20 5.34 48.97
CA ASN A 376 -31.95 4.05 49.60
C ASN A 376 -33.00 3.00 49.20
N TYR A 377 -32.77 1.73 49.58
CA TYR A 377 -33.69 0.63 49.30
C TYR A 377 -35.08 0.87 49.92
N SER A 378 -36.13 0.60 49.14
CA SER A 378 -37.51 0.52 49.61
C SER A 378 -38.33 -0.45 48.73
N LYS A 379 -39.47 -0.95 49.23
CA LYS A 379 -40.33 -1.88 48.47
C LYS A 379 -40.76 -1.30 47.11
N ASP A 380 -40.98 0.01 47.04
CA ASP A 380 -41.35 0.72 45.80
C ASP A 380 -40.18 1.39 45.09
N PHE A 381 -38.92 1.15 45.49
CA PHE A 381 -37.72 1.79 44.92
C PHE A 381 -37.71 1.79 43.39
N LYS A 382 -38.05 0.65 42.76
CA LYS A 382 -38.09 0.52 41.31
C LYS A 382 -39.11 1.45 40.66
N LYS A 383 -40.26 1.68 41.30
CA LYS A 383 -41.29 2.61 40.82
C LYS A 383 -40.85 4.05 41.02
N VAL A 384 -40.30 4.37 42.21
CA VAL A 384 -39.79 5.71 42.56
C VAL A 384 -38.71 6.17 41.58
N VAL A 385 -37.69 5.35 41.31
CA VAL A 385 -36.63 5.71 40.35
C VAL A 385 -37.21 5.94 38.94
N LYS A 386 -38.16 5.10 38.51
CA LYS A 386 -38.80 5.24 37.19
C LYS A 386 -39.65 6.51 37.09
N SER A 387 -40.41 6.88 38.12
CA SER A 387 -41.21 8.11 38.13
C SER A 387 -40.32 9.34 38.15
N TYR A 388 -39.31 9.40 39.03
CA TYR A 388 -38.36 10.51 39.07
C TYR A 388 -37.69 10.77 37.72
N ILE A 389 -37.23 9.72 37.04
CA ILE A 389 -36.63 9.85 35.71
C ILE A 389 -37.66 10.25 34.65
N LYS A 390 -38.90 9.73 34.71
CA LYS A 390 -39.94 10.07 33.73
C LYS A 390 -40.38 11.53 33.85
N ASP A 391 -40.50 12.03 35.07
CA ASP A 391 -41.13 13.32 35.36
C ASP A 391 -40.12 14.47 35.39
N LYS A 392 -38.88 14.21 35.85
CA LYS A 392 -37.87 15.26 36.09
C LYS A 392 -36.70 15.27 35.09
N PHE A 393 -36.48 14.21 34.32
CA PHE A 393 -35.35 14.16 33.37
C PHE A 393 -35.73 14.85 32.04
N SER A 394 -35.58 16.18 31.97
CA SER A 394 -35.83 16.98 30.76
C SER A 394 -34.62 17.87 30.44
N TYR A 395 -33.84 17.48 29.44
CA TYR A 395 -32.66 18.24 29.00
C TYR A 395 -33.06 19.40 28.07
N ASN A 396 -32.49 20.60 28.28
CA ASN A 396 -32.74 21.78 27.45
C ASN A 396 -31.64 21.96 26.38
N PRO A 397 -31.92 21.75 25.08
CA PRO A 397 -30.92 21.82 24.02
C PRO A 397 -30.81 23.20 23.34
N GLN A 398 -31.31 24.29 23.93
CA GLN A 398 -31.39 25.63 23.31
C GLN A 398 -30.07 26.13 22.71
N LYS A 399 -28.94 25.90 23.39
CA LYS A 399 -27.60 26.27 22.91
C LYS A 399 -27.29 25.64 21.54
N PHE A 400 -27.63 24.36 21.37
CA PHE A 400 -27.35 23.60 20.16
C PHE A 400 -28.38 23.86 19.04
N LEU A 401 -29.59 24.32 19.37
CA LEU A 401 -30.56 24.84 18.39
C LEU A 401 -29.99 26.06 17.68
N LYS A 402 -29.46 27.03 18.44
CA LYS A 402 -28.80 28.21 17.86
C LYS A 402 -27.62 27.82 16.97
N LEU A 403 -26.77 26.89 17.39
CA LEU A 403 -25.63 26.42 16.58
C LEU A 403 -26.09 25.73 15.28
N ASN A 404 -27.05 24.83 15.37
CA ASN A 404 -27.60 24.15 14.20
C ASN A 404 -28.23 25.12 13.19
N ASP A 405 -28.95 26.13 13.67
CA ASP A 405 -29.53 27.15 12.81
C ASP A 405 -28.46 28.05 12.20
N ASN A 406 -27.39 28.37 12.95
CA ASN A 406 -26.25 29.12 12.41
C ASN A 406 -25.54 28.35 11.28
N ASP A 407 -25.26 27.06 11.47
CA ASP A 407 -24.58 26.25 10.47
C ASP A 407 -25.48 25.93 9.27
N LYS A 408 -26.79 25.78 9.51
CA LYS A 408 -27.78 25.75 8.45
C LYS A 408 -27.72 27.04 7.63
N ASN A 409 -27.79 28.19 8.29
CA ASN A 409 -27.79 29.51 7.63
C ASN A 409 -26.49 29.73 6.86
N LYS A 410 -25.31 29.49 7.45
CA LYS A 410 -24.01 29.56 6.74
C LYS A 410 -24.01 28.74 5.45
N HIS A 411 -24.50 27.50 5.48
CA HIS A 411 -24.58 26.66 4.29
C HIS A 411 -25.56 27.20 3.24
N TYR A 412 -26.70 27.75 3.67
CA TYR A 412 -27.64 28.39 2.75
C TYR A 412 -27.08 29.69 2.20
N ASP A 413 -26.42 30.52 3.01
CA ASP A 413 -25.79 31.78 2.62
C ASP A 413 -24.67 31.55 1.61
N GLU A 414 -23.84 30.51 1.78
CA GLU A 414 -22.84 30.12 0.78
C GLU A 414 -23.49 29.69 -0.54
N LEU A 415 -24.55 28.88 -0.49
CA LEU A 415 -25.27 28.47 -1.70
C LEU A 415 -25.94 29.67 -2.37
N ILE A 416 -26.63 30.53 -1.61
CA ILE A 416 -27.29 31.75 -2.08
C ILE A 416 -26.25 32.67 -2.69
N LYS A 417 -25.08 32.84 -2.07
CA LYS A 417 -23.95 33.60 -2.62
C LYS A 417 -23.56 33.08 -4.00
N TYR A 418 -23.37 31.77 -4.17
CA TYR A 418 -23.03 31.22 -5.49
C TYR A 418 -24.18 31.30 -6.49
N TYR A 419 -25.43 31.14 -6.08
CA TYR A 419 -26.60 31.35 -6.95
C TYR A 419 -26.74 32.81 -7.37
N TYR A 420 -26.50 33.75 -6.44
CA TYR A 420 -26.47 35.18 -6.69
C TYR A 420 -25.34 35.53 -7.66
N LEU A 421 -24.11 35.06 -7.42
CA LEU A 421 -22.98 35.26 -8.33
C LEU A 421 -23.24 34.67 -9.73
N ILE A 422 -23.97 33.55 -9.81
CA ILE A 422 -24.43 32.99 -11.10
C ILE A 422 -25.49 33.89 -11.74
N ASN A 423 -26.40 34.46 -10.95
CA ASN A 423 -27.43 35.36 -11.45
C ASN A 423 -26.82 36.69 -11.91
N GLU A 424 -25.89 37.28 -11.17
CA GLU A 424 -25.10 38.43 -11.61
C GLU A 424 -24.33 38.14 -12.89
N ALA A 425 -23.63 37.00 -12.92
CA ALA A 425 -22.96 36.55 -14.14
C ALA A 425 -23.96 36.39 -15.30
N ASN A 426 -25.17 35.90 -15.04
CA ASN A 426 -26.23 35.82 -16.05
C ASN A 426 -26.71 37.20 -16.49
N LYS A 427 -26.94 38.13 -15.57
CA LYS A 427 -27.34 39.51 -15.89
C LYS A 427 -26.33 40.14 -16.82
N VAL A 428 -25.04 40.07 -16.48
CA VAL A 428 -23.96 40.54 -17.34
C VAL A 428 -23.99 39.82 -18.71
N LEU A 429 -24.17 38.50 -18.74
CA LEU A 429 -24.28 37.73 -19.98
C LEU A 429 -25.49 38.10 -20.86
N TYR A 430 -26.60 38.57 -20.28
CA TYR A 430 -27.83 38.92 -21.00
C TYR A 430 -27.99 40.42 -21.25
N THR A 431 -27.19 41.28 -20.60
CA THR A 431 -27.18 42.72 -20.94
C THR A 431 -26.72 42.92 -22.37
N LYS A 432 -27.43 43.77 -23.13
CA LYS A 432 -27.01 44.20 -24.45
C LYS A 432 -25.79 45.12 -24.31
N GLN A 433 -24.61 44.52 -24.32
CA GLN A 433 -23.33 45.23 -24.40
C GLN A 433 -22.73 45.01 -25.78
N LYS A 434 -21.98 46.00 -26.26
CA LYS A 434 -21.21 45.85 -27.49
C LYS A 434 -20.16 44.75 -27.26
N PRO A 435 -19.97 43.83 -28.21
CA PRO A 435 -18.89 42.85 -28.16
C PRO A 435 -17.55 43.55 -27.92
N ALA A 436 -16.70 42.98 -27.08
CA ALA A 436 -15.39 43.57 -26.78
C ALA A 436 -14.38 43.37 -27.91
N ALA A 437 -14.70 42.51 -28.87
CA ALA A 437 -13.94 42.35 -30.10
C ALA A 437 -14.84 42.65 -31.30
N SER A 438 -14.29 43.37 -32.26
CA SER A 438 -14.87 43.63 -33.57
C SER A 438 -14.50 42.54 -34.58
N LEU A 439 -15.14 42.55 -35.75
CA LEU A 439 -14.72 41.71 -36.88
C LEU A 439 -13.29 42.06 -37.35
N LYS A 440 -12.83 43.29 -37.10
CA LYS A 440 -11.44 43.71 -37.36
C LYS A 440 -10.49 43.05 -36.36
N ASP A 441 -10.82 43.02 -35.07
CA ASP A 441 -9.99 42.34 -34.05
C ASP A 441 -9.95 40.83 -34.26
N LEU A 442 -11.04 40.22 -34.78
CA LEU A 442 -11.01 38.83 -35.21
C LEU A 442 -10.08 38.63 -36.41
N LYS A 443 -10.10 39.54 -37.39
CA LYS A 443 -9.18 39.50 -38.54
C LYS A 443 -7.74 39.68 -38.07
N GLU A 444 -7.45 40.63 -37.20
CA GLU A 444 -6.13 40.85 -36.59
C GLU A 444 -5.68 39.66 -35.73
N ALA A 445 -6.55 39.08 -34.91
CA ALA A 445 -6.22 37.86 -34.16
C ALA A 445 -5.99 36.66 -35.10
N LYS A 446 -6.72 36.58 -36.21
CA LYS A 446 -6.54 35.56 -37.25
C LYS A 446 -5.25 35.80 -38.04
N GLU A 447 -4.88 37.04 -38.30
CA GLU A 447 -3.60 37.45 -38.88
C GLU A 447 -2.45 37.19 -37.91
N LYS A 448 -2.58 37.51 -36.62
CA LYS A 448 -1.63 37.14 -35.57
C LYS A 448 -1.46 35.63 -35.47
N ILE A 449 -2.54 34.84 -35.58
CA ILE A 449 -2.41 33.38 -35.72
C ILE A 449 -1.69 33.03 -37.00
N ASN A 450 -2.04 33.62 -38.14
CA ASN A 450 -1.43 33.27 -39.42
C ASN A 450 0.06 33.63 -39.46
N ASN A 451 0.45 34.77 -38.88
CA ASN A 451 1.82 35.23 -38.72
C ASN A 451 2.55 34.38 -37.71
N SER A 452 1.98 34.10 -36.53
CA SER A 452 2.57 33.18 -35.56
C SER A 452 2.66 31.77 -36.12
N LYS A 453 1.73 31.36 -36.99
CA LYS A 453 1.75 30.10 -37.72
C LYS A 453 2.81 30.13 -38.82
N TYR A 454 3.04 31.26 -39.47
CA TYR A 454 4.10 31.42 -40.47
C TYR A 454 5.48 31.43 -39.82
N VAL A 455 5.69 32.22 -38.76
CA VAL A 455 6.90 32.23 -37.92
C VAL A 455 7.14 30.84 -37.36
N TYR A 456 6.11 30.21 -36.78
CA TYR A 456 6.18 28.82 -36.37
C TYR A 456 6.55 27.92 -37.55
N LEU A 457 5.96 28.05 -38.73
CA LEU A 457 6.30 27.20 -39.88
C LEU A 457 7.74 27.43 -40.37
N GLU A 458 8.24 28.67 -40.37
CA GLU A 458 9.61 29.05 -40.74
C GLU A 458 10.64 28.55 -39.73
N GLU A 459 10.42 28.80 -38.44
CA GLU A 459 11.28 28.32 -37.37
C GLU A 459 11.21 26.81 -37.25
N ASN A 460 10.01 26.24 -37.36
CA ASN A 460 9.85 24.81 -37.38
C ASN A 460 10.52 24.24 -38.63
N LYS A 461 10.53 24.87 -39.82
CA LYS A 461 11.36 24.41 -40.96
C LYS A 461 12.85 24.40 -40.62
N LYS A 462 13.39 25.44 -39.98
CA LYS A 462 14.80 25.50 -39.56
C LYS A 462 15.12 24.44 -38.50
N TYR A 463 14.27 24.33 -37.49
CA TYR A 463 14.31 23.32 -36.43
C TYR A 463 14.15 21.90 -36.99
N TYR A 464 13.26 21.70 -37.96
CA TYR A 464 13.07 20.46 -38.72
C TYR A 464 14.31 20.09 -39.50
N SER A 465 15.00 21.06 -40.12
CA SER A 465 16.25 20.79 -40.83
C SER A 465 17.31 20.28 -39.87
N ASN A 466 17.50 20.97 -38.74
CA ASN A 466 18.45 20.59 -37.70
C ASN A 466 18.12 19.22 -37.08
N ILE A 467 16.87 19.03 -36.64
CA ILE A 467 16.41 17.74 -36.11
C ILE A 467 16.52 16.65 -37.16
N LYS A 468 16.17 16.90 -38.43
CA LYS A 468 16.27 15.87 -39.47
C LYS A 468 17.71 15.44 -39.68
N ASN A 469 18.66 16.38 -39.60
CA ASN A 469 20.09 16.08 -39.65
C ASN A 469 20.54 15.29 -38.41
N ASP A 470 20.15 15.71 -37.21
CA ASP A 470 20.46 14.99 -35.98
C ASP A 470 19.82 13.59 -35.96
N MET A 471 18.57 13.48 -36.42
CA MET A 471 17.86 12.21 -36.55
C MET A 471 18.53 11.28 -37.55
N LYS A 472 19.05 11.80 -38.67
CA LYS A 472 19.85 11.04 -39.63
C LYS A 472 21.15 10.55 -39.00
N LYS A 473 21.87 11.41 -38.27
CA LYS A 473 23.09 11.01 -37.53
C LYS A 473 22.78 9.88 -36.56
N LEU A 474 21.71 10.01 -35.77
CA LEU A 474 21.28 8.96 -34.84
C LEU A 474 20.84 7.68 -35.56
N ASP A 475 20.18 7.78 -36.71
CA ASP A 475 19.79 6.60 -37.50
C ASP A 475 21.01 5.88 -38.09
N LEU A 476 22.01 6.62 -38.55
CA LEU A 476 23.30 6.07 -39.00
C LEU A 476 24.02 5.36 -37.86
N GLU A 477 24.12 5.99 -36.68
CA GLU A 477 24.76 5.39 -35.51
C GLU A 477 24.02 4.12 -35.03
N ILE A 478 22.68 4.12 -35.04
CA ILE A 478 21.88 2.92 -34.77
C ILE A 478 22.21 1.82 -35.79
N LEU A 479 22.33 2.18 -37.06
CA LEU A 479 22.61 1.24 -38.14
C LEU A 479 24.00 0.62 -37.96
N GLU A 480 25.03 1.43 -37.71
CA GLU A 480 26.40 0.99 -37.42
C GLU A 480 26.45 0.03 -36.23
N GLU A 481 25.90 0.42 -35.08
CA GLU A 481 25.87 -0.43 -33.88
C GLU A 481 25.04 -1.71 -34.10
N SER A 482 23.97 -1.64 -34.89
CA SER A 482 23.18 -2.84 -35.24
C SER A 482 23.93 -3.81 -36.15
N LEU A 483 24.78 -3.30 -37.06
CA LEU A 483 25.63 -4.13 -37.91
C LEU A 483 26.72 -4.81 -37.09
N VAL A 484 27.35 -4.09 -36.16
CA VAL A 484 28.30 -4.67 -35.19
C VAL A 484 27.65 -5.80 -34.41
N TYR A 485 26.44 -5.57 -33.87
CA TYR A 485 25.69 -6.59 -33.15
C TYR A 485 25.38 -7.81 -34.03
N LYS A 486 24.93 -7.60 -35.28
CA LYS A 486 24.63 -8.69 -36.22
C LYS A 486 25.85 -9.55 -36.52
N ARG A 487 27.02 -8.94 -36.73
CA ARG A 487 28.30 -9.65 -36.97
C ARG A 487 28.67 -10.50 -35.76
N LEU A 488 28.64 -9.92 -34.56
CA LEU A 488 28.94 -10.62 -33.32
C LEU A 488 27.95 -11.77 -33.06
N LYS A 489 26.65 -11.56 -33.30
CA LYS A 489 25.62 -12.57 -33.07
C LYS A 489 25.79 -13.84 -33.92
N ALA A 490 26.47 -13.75 -35.07
CA ALA A 490 26.83 -14.93 -35.86
C ALA A 490 27.76 -15.86 -35.06
N MET A 491 28.74 -15.32 -34.34
CA MET A 491 29.64 -16.07 -33.45
C MET A 491 28.86 -16.73 -32.32
N GLN A 492 27.94 -16.01 -31.69
CA GLN A 492 27.06 -16.60 -30.66
C GLN A 492 26.26 -17.79 -31.23
N SER A 493 25.69 -17.64 -32.42
CA SER A 493 24.89 -18.69 -33.06
C SER A 493 25.73 -19.93 -33.40
N PHE A 494 27.01 -19.75 -33.71
CA PHE A 494 27.97 -20.83 -33.88
C PHE A 494 28.26 -21.52 -32.53
N THR A 495 28.61 -20.76 -31.48
CA THR A 495 28.89 -21.31 -30.14
C THR A 495 27.70 -22.08 -29.56
N ASP A 496 26.47 -21.61 -29.81
CA ASP A 496 25.24 -22.29 -29.39
C ASP A 496 25.09 -23.67 -30.03
N LYS A 497 25.48 -23.81 -31.30
CA LYS A 497 25.47 -25.11 -31.99
C LYS A 497 26.58 -26.03 -31.48
N ALA A 498 27.80 -25.50 -31.36
CA ALA A 498 28.95 -26.25 -30.84
C ALA A 498 28.68 -26.79 -29.42
N PHE A 499 28.09 -25.97 -28.53
CA PHE A 499 27.67 -26.40 -27.21
C PHE A 499 26.67 -27.58 -27.26
N MET A 500 25.68 -27.53 -28.15
CA MET A 500 24.70 -28.61 -28.29
C MET A 500 25.33 -29.91 -28.81
N GLU A 501 26.32 -29.80 -29.70
CA GLU A 501 27.07 -30.96 -30.22
C GLU A 501 27.98 -31.57 -29.15
N ILE A 502 28.75 -30.75 -28.43
CA ILE A 502 29.66 -31.18 -27.35
C ILE A 502 28.88 -31.77 -26.17
N SER A 503 27.79 -31.13 -25.75
CA SER A 503 26.95 -31.70 -24.68
C SER A 503 26.38 -33.05 -25.09
N LYS A 504 25.99 -33.22 -26.36
CA LYS A 504 25.53 -34.52 -26.88
C LYS A 504 26.65 -35.56 -26.90
N SER A 505 27.85 -35.22 -27.34
CA SER A 505 28.99 -36.15 -27.36
C SER A 505 29.40 -36.55 -25.94
N PHE A 506 29.42 -35.61 -24.99
CA PHE A 506 29.67 -35.87 -23.57
C PHE A 506 28.67 -36.84 -22.95
N PHE A 507 27.36 -36.64 -23.19
CA PHE A 507 26.36 -37.59 -22.69
C PHE A 507 26.44 -38.95 -23.38
N ASN A 508 26.83 -39.01 -24.66
CA ASN A 508 27.10 -40.28 -25.32
C ASN A 508 28.28 -41.01 -24.66
N TYR A 509 29.38 -40.31 -24.38
CA TYR A 509 30.54 -40.83 -23.64
C TYR A 509 30.16 -41.37 -22.25
N LEU A 510 29.39 -40.61 -21.46
CA LEU A 510 28.92 -41.06 -20.15
C LEU A 510 28.00 -42.28 -20.26
N ASN A 511 27.15 -42.33 -21.28
CA ASN A 511 26.27 -43.49 -21.52
C ASN A 511 27.07 -44.73 -21.95
N THR A 512 28.14 -44.59 -22.74
CA THR A 512 29.03 -45.71 -23.08
C THR A 512 29.79 -46.20 -21.85
N LYS A 513 30.27 -45.29 -20.99
CA LYS A 513 30.91 -45.61 -19.69
C LYS A 513 29.95 -46.31 -18.73
N LEU A 514 28.68 -45.92 -18.73
CA LEU A 514 27.63 -46.59 -17.98
C LEU A 514 27.35 -48.00 -18.52
N LEU A 515 27.32 -48.18 -19.85
CA LEU A 515 27.08 -49.48 -20.49
C LEU A 515 28.22 -50.46 -20.20
N SER A 516 29.48 -50.03 -20.28
CA SER A 516 30.63 -50.88 -19.92
C SER A 516 30.62 -51.26 -18.44
N ALA A 517 30.38 -50.30 -17.54
CA ALA A 517 30.29 -50.60 -16.11
C ALA A 517 29.13 -51.56 -15.77
N LYS A 518 28.02 -51.50 -16.52
CA LYS A 518 26.92 -52.47 -16.39
C LYS A 518 27.28 -53.86 -16.90
N SER A 519 27.98 -53.96 -18.03
CA SER A 519 28.42 -55.27 -18.52
C SER A 519 29.42 -55.94 -17.57
N ASP A 520 30.31 -55.16 -16.95
CA ASP A 520 31.27 -55.66 -15.95
C ASP A 520 30.55 -56.11 -14.67
N LEU A 521 29.50 -55.39 -14.26
CA LEU A 521 28.66 -55.79 -13.15
C LEU A 521 27.88 -57.08 -13.46
N GLU A 522 27.32 -57.22 -14.66
CA GLU A 522 26.61 -58.42 -15.09
C GLU A 522 27.54 -59.65 -15.18
N SER A 523 28.78 -59.48 -15.62
CA SER A 523 29.76 -60.57 -15.66
C SER A 523 30.14 -61.03 -14.25
N LEU A 524 30.43 -60.09 -13.34
CA LEU A 524 30.73 -60.37 -11.93
C LEU A 524 29.53 -60.99 -11.20
N GLN A 525 28.30 -60.59 -11.53
CA GLN A 525 27.08 -61.21 -10.98
C GLN A 525 26.86 -62.63 -11.49
N LYS A 526 27.15 -62.91 -12.77
CA LYS A 526 27.11 -64.27 -13.33
C LYS A 526 28.16 -65.17 -12.66
N GLU A 527 29.36 -64.65 -12.42
CA GLU A 527 30.44 -65.34 -11.70
C GLU A 527 30.07 -65.61 -10.24
N LEU A 528 29.47 -64.64 -9.54
CA LEU A 528 28.97 -64.84 -8.18
C LEU A 528 27.87 -65.92 -8.14
N ASN A 529 26.91 -65.87 -9.07
CA ASN A 529 25.80 -66.82 -9.14
C ASN A 529 26.25 -68.26 -9.45
N SER A 530 27.31 -68.45 -10.25
CA SER A 530 27.87 -69.78 -10.52
C SER A 530 28.62 -70.34 -9.30
N LEU A 531 29.35 -69.49 -8.56
CA LEU A 531 30.02 -69.84 -7.31
C LEU A 531 29.03 -70.21 -6.19
N GLU A 532 27.91 -69.49 -6.08
CA GLU A 532 26.83 -69.77 -5.11
C GLU A 532 26.07 -71.07 -5.44
N LYS A 533 25.84 -71.39 -6.73
CA LYS A 533 25.20 -72.63 -7.16
C LYS A 533 26.06 -73.88 -6.95
N ASN A 534 27.39 -73.76 -7.11
CA ASN A 534 28.31 -74.89 -7.02
C ASN A 534 28.70 -75.28 -5.58
N LYS A 535 28.13 -74.66 -4.54
CA LYS A 535 28.43 -74.92 -3.11
C LYS A 535 29.94 -74.99 -2.82
N VAL A 536 30.71 -74.05 -3.38
CA VAL A 536 32.15 -73.96 -3.13
C VAL A 536 32.39 -73.64 -1.64
N ASN A 537 33.10 -74.51 -0.92
CA ASN A 537 33.36 -74.40 0.53
C ASN A 537 34.36 -73.28 0.91
N ASP A 538 34.92 -72.57 -0.07
CA ASP A 538 35.95 -71.56 0.15
C ASP A 538 35.34 -70.18 0.42
N SER A 539 34.99 -69.94 1.68
CA SER A 539 34.32 -68.72 2.17
C SER A 539 35.06 -67.42 1.82
N LYS A 540 36.38 -67.49 1.59
CA LYS A 540 37.23 -66.35 1.28
C LYS A 540 37.00 -65.84 -0.15
N ILE A 541 36.96 -66.74 -1.12
CA ILE A 541 36.73 -66.41 -2.54
C ILE A 541 35.32 -65.83 -2.71
N LEU A 542 34.31 -66.44 -2.08
CA LEU A 542 32.93 -65.95 -2.14
C LEU A 542 32.80 -64.51 -1.62
N ASN A 543 33.46 -64.18 -0.50
CA ASN A 543 33.45 -62.84 0.08
C ASN A 543 34.21 -61.80 -0.76
N GLU A 544 35.33 -62.20 -1.39
CA GLU A 544 36.06 -61.33 -2.32
C GLU A 544 35.22 -61.00 -3.56
N THR A 545 34.52 -61.98 -4.15
CA THR A 545 33.64 -61.76 -5.31
C THR A 545 32.43 -60.89 -4.94
N ARG A 546 31.83 -61.07 -3.75
CA ARG A 546 30.77 -60.17 -3.23
C ARG A 546 31.27 -58.73 -3.09
N THR A 547 32.49 -58.56 -2.62
CA THR A 547 33.10 -57.23 -2.47
C THR A 547 33.34 -56.57 -3.82
N LYS A 548 33.77 -57.33 -4.84
CA LYS A 548 33.92 -56.84 -6.23
C LYS A 548 32.58 -56.43 -6.84
N VAL A 549 31.53 -57.25 -6.68
CA VAL A 549 30.16 -56.93 -7.13
C VAL A 549 29.64 -55.67 -6.45
N TYR A 550 29.83 -55.53 -5.14
CA TYR A 550 29.43 -54.32 -4.41
C TYR A 550 30.15 -53.06 -4.93
N LYS A 551 31.47 -53.13 -5.14
CA LYS A 551 32.26 -52.01 -5.71
C LYS A 551 31.77 -51.64 -7.12
N ALA A 552 31.55 -52.62 -8.00
CA ALA A 552 31.00 -52.39 -9.33
C ALA A 552 29.59 -51.75 -9.28
N GLN A 553 28.75 -52.18 -8.33
CA GLN A 553 27.40 -51.64 -8.12
C GLN A 553 27.46 -50.17 -7.66
N VAL A 554 28.40 -49.82 -6.78
CA VAL A 554 28.63 -48.44 -6.35
C VAL A 554 29.04 -47.56 -7.54
N VAL A 555 29.98 -48.02 -8.38
CA VAL A 555 30.44 -47.28 -9.58
C VAL A 555 29.29 -47.04 -10.57
N VAL A 556 28.47 -48.06 -10.87
CA VAL A 556 27.31 -47.91 -11.76
C VAL A 556 26.31 -46.90 -11.19
N ASN A 557 26.04 -46.95 -9.89
CA ASN A 557 25.12 -46.02 -9.23
C ASN A 557 25.65 -44.59 -9.23
N GLU A 558 26.96 -44.40 -9.05
CA GLU A 558 27.62 -43.11 -9.07
C GLU A 558 27.59 -42.46 -10.46
N ILE A 559 27.95 -43.19 -11.51
CA ILE A 559 27.86 -42.72 -12.91
C ILE A 559 26.42 -42.32 -13.24
N LYS A 560 25.44 -43.15 -12.87
CA LYS A 560 24.01 -42.87 -13.09
C LYS A 560 23.56 -41.60 -12.36
N LYS A 561 24.01 -41.40 -11.12
CA LYS A 561 23.72 -40.19 -10.32
C LYS A 561 24.34 -38.95 -10.98
N ASN A 562 25.60 -39.02 -11.41
CA ASN A 562 26.30 -37.90 -12.04
C ASN A 562 25.65 -37.49 -13.36
N ILE A 563 25.27 -38.45 -14.22
CA ILE A 563 24.50 -38.17 -15.45
C ILE A 563 23.22 -37.39 -15.12
N SER A 564 22.47 -37.81 -14.10
CA SER A 564 21.24 -37.12 -13.68
C SER A 564 21.51 -35.71 -13.17
N ILE A 565 22.56 -35.50 -12.37
CA ILE A 565 22.95 -34.18 -11.85
C ILE A 565 23.32 -33.23 -12.99
N TYR A 566 24.18 -33.67 -13.92
CA TYR A 566 24.62 -32.86 -15.06
C TYR A 566 23.46 -32.48 -15.97
N LYS A 567 22.59 -33.44 -16.28
CA LYS A 567 21.40 -33.20 -17.09
C LYS A 567 20.46 -32.19 -16.43
N ASN A 568 20.18 -32.35 -15.13
CA ASN A 568 19.34 -31.42 -14.38
C ASN A 568 19.94 -29.99 -14.34
N LYS A 569 21.26 -29.87 -14.17
CA LYS A 569 21.96 -28.57 -14.19
C LYS A 569 21.80 -27.87 -15.55
N ILE A 570 22.05 -28.59 -16.66
CA ILE A 570 21.90 -28.04 -18.02
C ILE A 570 20.43 -27.68 -18.29
N ASP A 571 19.49 -28.57 -18.01
CA ASP A 571 18.06 -28.35 -18.26
C ASP A 571 17.53 -27.14 -17.49
N SER A 572 17.92 -26.98 -16.22
CA SER A 572 17.58 -25.83 -15.39
C SER A 572 18.07 -24.50 -16.01
N LYS A 573 19.32 -24.46 -16.47
CA LYS A 573 19.92 -23.28 -17.11
C LYS A 573 19.27 -22.97 -18.46
N LEU A 574 19.04 -23.97 -19.30
CA LEU A 574 18.36 -23.81 -20.58
C LEU A 574 16.91 -23.32 -20.42
N ASN A 575 16.19 -23.82 -19.42
CA ASN A 575 14.85 -23.33 -19.10
C ASN A 575 14.86 -21.87 -18.62
N THR A 576 15.87 -21.49 -17.83
CA THR A 576 16.06 -20.10 -17.42
C THR A 576 16.32 -19.19 -18.63
N LEU A 577 17.22 -19.59 -19.55
CA LEU A 577 17.47 -18.85 -20.78
C LEU A 577 16.23 -18.75 -21.68
N LYS A 578 15.44 -19.83 -21.80
CA LYS A 578 14.14 -19.79 -22.50
C LYS A 578 13.20 -18.76 -21.85
N SER A 579 13.13 -18.70 -20.52
CA SER A 579 12.31 -17.72 -19.81
C SER A 579 12.69 -16.27 -20.14
N PHE A 580 14.00 -15.98 -20.24
CA PHE A 580 14.53 -14.68 -20.66
C PHE A 580 14.08 -14.31 -22.08
N THR A 581 14.05 -15.25 -23.02
CA THR A 581 13.55 -14.97 -24.38
C THR A 581 12.09 -14.54 -24.40
N PHE A 582 11.24 -15.16 -23.55
CA PHE A 582 9.85 -14.75 -23.40
C PHE A 582 9.74 -13.37 -22.75
N GLU A 583 10.52 -13.10 -21.72
CA GLU A 583 10.57 -11.81 -21.03
C GLU A 583 10.94 -10.67 -21.99
N VAL A 584 12.01 -10.84 -22.79
CA VAL A 584 12.40 -9.90 -23.84
C VAL A 584 11.25 -9.67 -24.83
N LYS A 585 10.55 -10.73 -25.26
CA LYS A 585 9.39 -10.62 -26.17
C LYS A 585 8.26 -9.77 -25.56
N TYR A 586 7.95 -9.95 -24.27
CA TYR A 586 6.95 -9.13 -23.58
C TYR A 586 7.41 -7.69 -23.37
N LEU A 587 8.68 -7.49 -23.02
CA LEU A 587 9.26 -6.17 -22.82
C LEU A 587 9.28 -5.36 -24.12
N LEU A 588 9.56 -5.99 -25.26
CA LEU A 588 9.42 -5.37 -26.58
C LEU A 588 7.98 -4.93 -26.88
N LYS A 589 6.97 -5.66 -26.41
CA LYS A 589 5.56 -5.26 -26.52
C LYS A 589 5.26 -4.03 -25.65
N ASP A 590 5.84 -3.96 -24.46
CA ASP A 590 5.71 -2.80 -23.58
C ASP A 590 6.41 -1.58 -24.18
N VAL A 591 7.64 -1.73 -24.69
CA VAL A 591 8.37 -0.68 -25.41
C VAL A 591 7.55 -0.14 -26.58
N ARG A 592 6.91 -1.01 -27.38
CA ARG A 592 6.00 -0.57 -28.47
C ARG A 592 4.82 0.24 -27.95
N THR A 593 4.29 -0.13 -26.78
CA THR A 593 3.18 0.59 -26.13
C THR A 593 3.65 1.95 -25.61
N ILE A 594 4.86 2.03 -25.05
CA ILE A 594 5.51 3.29 -24.65
C ILE A 594 5.74 4.17 -25.88
N TYR A 595 6.23 3.62 -27.00
CA TYR A 595 6.39 4.40 -28.24
C TYR A 595 5.05 4.91 -28.77
N LEU A 596 3.97 4.16 -28.56
CA LEU A 596 2.61 4.62 -28.87
C LEU A 596 2.18 5.77 -27.94
N LEU A 597 2.48 5.70 -26.64
CA LEU A 597 2.27 6.77 -25.66
C LEU A 597 3.04 8.05 -26.06
N LEU A 598 4.32 7.91 -26.41
CA LEU A 598 5.20 9.01 -26.84
C LEU A 598 4.86 9.54 -28.23
N GLY A 599 4.18 8.75 -29.06
CA GLY A 599 3.77 9.12 -30.41
C GLY A 599 4.77 8.86 -31.53
N VAL A 600 5.88 8.20 -31.24
CA VAL A 600 7.00 7.96 -32.17
C VAL A 600 6.61 7.04 -33.35
N ASN A 601 5.64 6.14 -33.16
CA ASN A 601 5.12 5.24 -34.21
C ASN A 601 3.92 5.85 -34.95
N ARG A 602 4.13 6.78 -35.90
CA ARG A 602 3.05 7.31 -36.76
C ARG A 602 2.90 6.55 -38.07
N THR A 603 1.68 6.10 -38.35
CA THR A 603 1.20 5.84 -39.73
C THR A 603 0.48 7.10 -40.24
N LYS A 604 0.71 7.50 -41.49
CA LYS A 604 0.16 8.76 -42.08
C LYS A 604 -1.38 8.81 -42.19
N ASN A 605 -2.10 7.71 -41.91
CA ASN A 605 -3.53 7.57 -42.18
C ASN A 605 -4.44 8.03 -41.01
N LYS A 606 -5.39 8.95 -41.25
CA LYS A 606 -6.25 9.59 -40.22
C LYS A 606 -7.33 8.66 -39.63
N PHE A 607 -7.97 7.83 -40.45
CA PHE A 607 -9.02 6.90 -40.00
C PHE A 607 -8.47 5.84 -39.02
N VAL A 608 -7.25 5.38 -39.32
CA VAL A 608 -6.48 4.48 -38.48
C VAL A 608 -6.12 5.12 -37.12
N ASN A 609 -5.93 6.44 -37.05
CA ASN A 609 -5.61 7.14 -35.79
C ASN A 609 -6.80 7.21 -34.81
N PHE A 610 -8.04 7.28 -35.31
CA PHE A 610 -9.24 7.30 -34.45
C PHE A 610 -9.50 5.94 -33.79
N ILE A 611 -9.47 4.84 -34.56
CA ILE A 611 -9.57 3.46 -34.03
C ILE A 611 -8.36 3.13 -33.13
N LYS A 612 -7.18 3.68 -33.45
CA LYS A 612 -5.99 3.55 -32.59
C LYS A 612 -6.14 4.25 -31.24
N ASN A 613 -6.95 5.29 -31.07
CA ASN A 613 -7.06 5.99 -29.78
C ASN A 613 -7.78 5.16 -28.70
N THR A 614 -8.80 4.37 -29.06
CA THR A 614 -9.47 3.45 -28.12
C THR A 614 -8.60 2.24 -27.79
N ALA A 615 -7.97 1.65 -28.81
CA ALA A 615 -7.00 0.56 -28.61
C ALA A 615 -5.77 1.00 -27.82
N ALA A 616 -5.25 2.20 -28.09
CA ALA A 616 -4.16 2.84 -27.35
C ALA A 616 -4.50 2.96 -25.87
N ARG A 617 -5.71 3.43 -25.56
CA ARG A 617 -6.18 3.57 -24.18
C ARG A 617 -6.15 2.22 -23.44
N PHE A 618 -6.54 1.13 -24.10
CA PHE A 618 -6.46 -0.21 -23.52
C PHE A 618 -5.01 -0.69 -23.32
N LEU A 619 -4.15 -0.50 -24.33
CA LEU A 619 -2.73 -0.89 -24.24
C LEU A 619 -2.00 -0.11 -23.14
N ILE A 620 -2.17 1.22 -23.10
CA ILE A 620 -1.58 2.08 -22.05
C ILE A 620 -2.12 1.69 -20.67
N LYS A 621 -3.42 1.39 -20.56
CA LYS A 621 -4.00 0.91 -19.31
C LYS A 621 -3.34 -0.38 -18.82
N ASN A 622 -3.10 -1.36 -19.70
CA ASN A 622 -2.41 -2.60 -19.34
C ASN A 622 -0.95 -2.37 -18.98
N LEU A 623 -0.25 -1.49 -19.71
CA LEU A 623 1.10 -1.07 -19.39
C LEU A 623 1.17 -0.48 -17.97
N LEU A 624 0.25 0.43 -17.62
CA LEU A 624 0.20 1.06 -16.30
C LEU A 624 -0.04 0.05 -15.16
N TYR A 625 -0.89 -0.97 -15.38
CA TYR A 625 -1.02 -2.05 -14.39
C TYR A 625 0.32 -2.76 -14.18
N LYS A 626 0.97 -3.15 -15.29
CA LYS A 626 2.21 -3.91 -15.26
C LYS A 626 3.35 -3.13 -14.59
N THR A 627 3.56 -1.87 -14.98
CA THR A 627 4.61 -1.02 -14.41
C THR A 627 4.36 -0.73 -12.93
N THR A 628 3.11 -0.50 -12.52
CA THR A 628 2.77 -0.27 -11.10
C THR A 628 3.01 -1.53 -10.25
N ILE A 629 2.68 -2.72 -10.78
CA ILE A 629 2.91 -3.99 -10.09
C ILE A 629 4.40 -4.28 -9.96
N TYR A 630 5.18 -4.08 -11.02
CA TYR A 630 6.62 -4.26 -11.01
C TYR A 630 7.31 -3.34 -10.01
N LYS A 631 6.97 -2.05 -10.03
CA LYS A 631 7.48 -1.10 -9.05
C LYS A 631 7.12 -1.49 -7.62
N SER A 632 5.90 -1.98 -7.38
CA SER A 632 5.49 -2.44 -6.04
C SER A 632 6.28 -3.66 -5.55
N LEU A 633 6.66 -4.58 -6.45
CA LEU A 633 7.52 -5.72 -6.11
C LEU A 633 8.95 -5.27 -5.82
N GLU A 634 9.49 -4.35 -6.62
CA GLU A 634 10.83 -3.79 -6.40
C GLU A 634 10.92 -2.99 -5.10
N ASP A 635 9.88 -2.20 -4.78
CA ASP A 635 9.77 -1.45 -3.53
C ASP A 635 9.90 -2.37 -2.30
N VAL A 636 9.53 -3.65 -2.40
CA VAL A 636 9.65 -4.64 -1.32
C VAL A 636 10.86 -5.57 -1.46
N GLY A 637 11.76 -5.31 -2.41
CA GLY A 637 12.98 -6.08 -2.65
C GLY A 637 12.77 -7.40 -3.38
N LEU A 638 11.71 -7.50 -4.19
CA LEU A 638 11.39 -8.68 -5.00
C LEU A 638 11.62 -8.40 -6.50
N LEU A 639 12.00 -9.44 -7.24
CA LEU A 639 12.23 -9.35 -8.68
C LEU A 639 10.92 -9.21 -9.45
N LYS A 640 10.91 -8.43 -10.55
CA LYS A 640 9.73 -8.21 -11.41
C LYS A 640 9.11 -9.52 -11.92
N GLN A 641 9.94 -10.51 -12.25
CA GLN A 641 9.52 -11.84 -12.72
C GLN A 641 8.64 -12.60 -11.72
N PHE A 642 8.72 -12.29 -10.42
CA PHE A 642 7.91 -12.93 -9.38
C PHE A 642 6.42 -12.61 -9.53
N ALA A 643 6.05 -11.59 -10.30
CA ALA A 643 4.66 -11.31 -10.63
C ALA A 643 3.93 -12.52 -11.28
N TYR A 644 4.64 -13.37 -12.01
CA TYR A 644 4.00 -14.47 -12.76
C TYR A 644 3.97 -15.81 -12.02
N ARG A 645 4.56 -15.86 -10.83
CA ARG A 645 4.56 -17.03 -9.95
C ARG A 645 3.32 -17.08 -9.06
N TYR A 646 3.11 -18.22 -8.43
CA TYR A 646 2.04 -18.46 -7.46
C TYR A 646 2.54 -18.30 -6.03
N PRO A 647 1.69 -17.91 -5.06
CA PRO A 647 2.07 -17.72 -3.66
C PRO A 647 2.82 -18.90 -3.03
N HIS A 648 2.46 -20.14 -3.39
CA HIS A 648 3.08 -21.34 -2.83
C HIS A 648 4.54 -21.54 -3.23
N GLU A 649 5.01 -20.85 -4.27
CA GLU A 649 6.39 -20.90 -4.78
C GLU A 649 7.35 -19.96 -4.02
N PHE A 650 6.88 -19.25 -2.98
CA PHE A 650 7.64 -18.27 -2.21
C PHE A 650 7.86 -18.72 -0.76
N SER A 651 8.97 -18.28 -0.16
CA SER A 651 9.23 -18.43 1.28
C SER A 651 8.28 -17.56 2.13
N GLY A 652 8.15 -17.84 3.43
CA GLY A 652 7.31 -17.03 4.34
C GLY A 652 7.63 -15.54 4.31
N GLY A 653 8.92 -15.18 4.37
CA GLY A 653 9.37 -13.79 4.26
C GLY A 653 9.06 -13.13 2.91
N GLN A 654 9.19 -13.87 1.80
CA GLN A 654 8.82 -13.38 0.47
C GLN A 654 7.31 -13.17 0.34
N ARG A 655 6.49 -14.08 0.89
CA ARG A 655 5.03 -13.91 0.94
C ARG A 655 4.65 -12.67 1.74
N GLN A 656 5.32 -12.43 2.86
CA GLN A 656 5.06 -11.24 3.65
C GLN A 656 5.39 -9.95 2.90
N ARG A 657 6.53 -9.92 2.19
CA ARG A 657 6.87 -8.81 1.27
C ARG A 657 5.79 -8.60 0.20
N ILE A 658 5.20 -9.66 -0.35
CA ILE A 658 4.08 -9.56 -1.30
C ILE A 658 2.82 -8.99 -0.64
N VAL A 659 2.50 -9.38 0.59
CA VAL A 659 1.36 -8.81 1.35
C VAL A 659 1.58 -7.32 1.60
N ILE A 660 2.80 -6.91 1.97
CA ILE A 660 3.18 -5.51 2.12
C ILE A 660 3.03 -4.76 0.80
N ALA A 661 3.54 -5.30 -0.31
CA ALA A 661 3.37 -4.73 -1.64
C ALA A 661 1.89 -4.57 -2.02
N ARG A 662 1.04 -5.56 -1.68
CA ARG A 662 -0.40 -5.51 -1.93
C ARG A 662 -1.08 -4.39 -1.15
N ALA A 663 -0.71 -4.18 0.12
CA ALA A 663 -1.24 -3.09 0.93
C ALA A 663 -0.76 -1.71 0.41
N LEU A 664 0.46 -1.63 -0.10
CA LEU A 664 1.06 -0.36 -0.54
C LEU A 664 0.73 0.04 -1.98
N ILE A 665 0.31 -0.89 -2.83
CA ILE A 665 0.14 -0.64 -4.27
C ILE A 665 -0.92 0.43 -4.59
N THR A 666 -1.84 0.70 -3.65
CA THR A 666 -2.87 1.74 -3.80
C THR A 666 -2.41 3.12 -3.31
N GLU A 667 -1.16 3.23 -2.85
CA GLU A 667 -0.57 4.43 -2.24
C GLU A 667 -1.46 4.96 -1.08
N PRO A 668 -1.71 4.13 -0.03
CA PRO A 668 -2.60 4.51 1.07
C PRO A 668 -2.00 5.64 1.93
N LYS A 669 -2.86 6.37 2.64
CA LYS A 669 -2.42 7.36 3.64
C LYS A 669 -2.05 6.71 4.97
N VAL A 670 -2.76 5.63 5.33
CA VAL A 670 -2.59 4.91 6.60
C VAL A 670 -2.49 3.41 6.35
N ILE A 671 -1.60 2.75 7.09
CA ILE A 671 -1.51 1.29 7.15
C ILE A 671 -1.77 0.82 8.58
N VAL A 672 -2.53 -0.25 8.71
CA VAL A 672 -2.67 -1.00 9.96
C VAL A 672 -1.92 -2.31 9.77
N ALA A 673 -0.82 -2.49 10.48
CA ALA A 673 -0.04 -3.72 10.45
C ALA A 673 -0.36 -4.54 11.69
N ASP A 674 -1.08 -5.64 11.52
CA ASP A 674 -1.55 -6.52 12.60
C ASP A 674 -0.60 -7.72 12.73
N GLU A 675 0.35 -7.61 13.65
CA GLU A 675 1.40 -8.60 13.88
C GLU A 675 2.11 -9.07 12.58
N PRO A 676 2.63 -8.14 11.77
CA PRO A 676 3.13 -8.43 10.42
C PRO A 676 4.39 -9.31 10.39
N ILE A 677 4.92 -9.71 11.54
CA ILE A 677 6.18 -10.44 11.68
C ILE A 677 6.05 -11.75 12.47
N ALA A 678 4.87 -12.05 13.03
CA ALA A 678 4.70 -13.14 14.00
C ALA A 678 5.05 -14.54 13.46
N SER A 679 4.93 -14.78 12.15
CA SER A 679 5.18 -16.08 11.53
C SER A 679 6.56 -16.20 10.85
N LEU A 680 7.52 -15.31 11.16
CA LEU A 680 8.81 -15.21 10.46
C LEU A 680 9.99 -15.44 11.42
N ASP A 681 11.09 -15.97 10.88
CA ASP A 681 12.37 -16.10 11.59
C ASP A 681 12.95 -14.72 11.94
N ILE A 682 13.64 -14.62 13.08
CA ILE A 682 14.18 -13.36 13.66
C ILE A 682 14.97 -12.53 12.63
N SER A 683 15.82 -13.17 11.82
CA SER A 683 16.62 -12.47 10.80
C SER A 683 15.75 -11.86 9.70
N ILE A 684 14.66 -12.53 9.31
CA ILE A 684 13.70 -12.04 8.31
C ILE A 684 12.83 -10.94 8.92
N GLN A 685 12.43 -11.06 10.19
CA GLN A 685 11.66 -10.03 10.90
C GLN A 685 12.38 -8.67 10.84
N ALA A 686 13.68 -8.64 11.19
CA ALA A 686 14.49 -7.43 11.14
C ALA A 686 14.51 -6.78 9.74
N GLN A 687 14.65 -7.59 8.68
CA GLN A 687 14.60 -7.09 7.30
C GLN A 687 13.24 -6.51 6.93
N VAL A 688 12.14 -7.13 7.37
CA VAL A 688 10.78 -6.66 7.11
C VAL A 688 10.47 -5.38 7.88
N VAL A 689 10.93 -5.28 9.12
CA VAL A 689 10.80 -4.07 9.95
C VAL A 689 11.54 -2.89 9.32
N ASN A 690 12.79 -3.08 8.89
CA ASN A 690 13.56 -2.06 8.17
C ASN A 690 12.85 -1.61 6.90
N LEU A 691 12.32 -2.57 6.13
CA LEU A 691 11.55 -2.30 4.93
C LEU A 691 10.31 -1.43 5.23
N LEU A 692 9.53 -1.76 6.27
CA LEU A 692 8.34 -1.01 6.64
C LEU A 692 8.69 0.42 7.08
N LYS A 693 9.74 0.58 7.89
CA LYS A 693 10.24 1.89 8.34
C LYS A 693 10.64 2.77 7.15
N ASP A 694 11.42 2.22 6.22
CA ASP A 694 11.82 2.90 4.98
C ASP A 694 10.62 3.31 4.12
N LEU A 695 9.66 2.41 3.93
CA LEU A 695 8.49 2.65 3.08
C LEU A 695 7.56 3.69 3.70
N CYS A 696 7.37 3.69 5.02
CA CYS A 696 6.62 4.71 5.74
C CYS A 696 7.22 6.09 5.54
N GLN A 697 8.54 6.22 5.66
CA GLN A 697 9.23 7.49 5.46
C GLN A 697 9.20 7.95 4.00
N LYS A 698 9.61 7.08 3.05
CA LYS A 698 9.69 7.41 1.62
C LYS A 698 8.32 7.77 1.01
N LYS A 699 7.25 7.10 1.44
CA LYS A 699 5.89 7.33 0.91
C LYS A 699 5.05 8.25 1.81
N ASN A 700 5.60 8.73 2.92
CA ASN A 700 4.93 9.60 3.90
C ASN A 700 3.60 9.03 4.42
N ILE A 701 3.61 7.73 4.77
CA ILE A 701 2.44 6.95 5.21
C ILE A 701 2.47 6.84 6.73
N GLY A 702 1.35 7.14 7.41
CA GLY A 702 1.26 6.85 8.84
C GLY A 702 0.89 5.38 9.10
N MET A 703 1.44 4.79 10.14
CA MET A 703 1.28 3.36 10.42
C MET A 703 0.85 3.12 11.86
N VAL A 704 -0.18 2.28 12.03
CA VAL A 704 -0.48 1.65 13.32
C VAL A 704 0.17 0.26 13.29
N PHE A 705 1.23 0.07 14.06
CA PHE A 705 1.97 -1.18 14.13
C PHE A 705 1.56 -1.93 15.39
N ILE A 706 0.82 -3.01 15.23
CA ILE A 706 0.37 -3.88 16.32
C ILE A 706 1.37 -5.02 16.44
N ALA A 707 1.97 -5.16 17.62
CA ALA A 707 2.85 -6.28 17.92
C ALA A 707 2.69 -6.72 19.38
N HIS A 708 3.19 -7.93 19.65
CA HIS A 708 3.40 -8.43 21.00
C HIS A 708 4.89 -8.35 21.41
N ASP A 709 5.82 -8.31 20.45
CA ASP A 709 7.25 -8.17 20.70
C ASP A 709 7.64 -6.70 20.95
N LEU A 710 8.08 -6.41 22.17
CA LEU A 710 8.50 -5.09 22.61
C LEU A 710 9.79 -4.62 21.92
N SER A 711 10.74 -5.53 21.70
CA SER A 711 12.05 -5.19 21.15
C SER A 711 11.95 -4.58 19.75
N MET A 712 11.04 -5.13 18.93
CA MET A 712 10.75 -4.63 17.59
C MET A 712 10.03 -3.29 17.61
N ILE A 713 9.15 -3.07 18.59
CA ILE A 713 8.43 -1.80 18.76
C ILE A 713 9.39 -0.68 19.14
N GLU A 714 10.30 -0.94 20.08
CA GLU A 714 11.37 0.00 20.50
C GLU A 714 12.14 0.50 19.28
N TYR A 715 12.41 -0.38 18.31
CA TYR A 715 13.17 -0.06 17.10
C TYR A 715 12.36 0.69 16.02
N ILE A 716 11.09 0.31 15.80
CA ILE A 716 10.29 0.79 14.66
C ILE A 716 9.40 2.00 14.99
N ALA A 717 8.85 2.09 16.19
CA ALA A 717 7.79 3.04 16.51
C ALA A 717 8.34 4.40 16.97
N ASP A 718 7.74 5.49 16.50
CA ASP A 718 8.02 6.85 17.00
C ASP A 718 7.29 7.10 18.35
N ARG A 719 6.09 6.52 18.50
CA ARG A 719 5.24 6.59 19.70
C ARG A 719 4.64 5.24 20.04
N VAL A 720 4.30 5.02 21.30
CA VAL A 720 3.70 3.78 21.78
C VAL A 720 2.42 4.02 22.58
N GLU A 721 1.49 3.09 22.42
CA GLU A 721 0.20 3.03 23.10
C GLU A 721 0.11 1.64 23.74
N ILE A 722 0.17 1.57 25.08
CA ILE A 722 0.15 0.31 25.83
C ILE A 722 -1.29 0.00 26.22
N MET A 723 -1.74 -1.19 25.84
CA MET A 723 -3.14 -1.58 25.93
C MET A 723 -3.34 -2.78 26.85
N HIS A 724 -4.21 -2.63 27.84
CA HIS A 724 -4.60 -3.68 28.78
C HIS A 724 -6.11 -3.68 29.00
N LEU A 725 -6.74 -4.87 28.98
CA LEU A 725 -8.19 -5.06 29.16
C LEU A 725 -9.07 -4.09 28.33
N GLY A 726 -8.69 -3.86 27.07
CA GLY A 726 -9.44 -3.00 26.15
C GLY A 726 -9.22 -1.49 26.32
N LYS A 727 -8.32 -1.05 27.21
CA LYS A 727 -8.00 0.38 27.46
C LYS A 727 -6.54 0.68 27.19
N ILE A 728 -6.24 1.92 26.81
CA ILE A 728 -4.86 2.43 26.84
C ILE A 728 -4.54 2.74 28.30
N VAL A 729 -3.49 2.12 28.83
CA VAL A 729 -3.05 2.29 30.22
C VAL A 729 -1.85 3.21 30.36
N GLU A 730 -1.05 3.31 29.31
CA GLU A 730 0.12 4.19 29.25
C GLU A 730 0.42 4.54 27.79
N SER A 731 0.77 5.79 27.51
CA SER A 731 1.03 6.28 26.15
C SER A 731 2.11 7.34 26.15
N GLY A 732 2.85 7.44 25.04
CA GLY A 732 3.85 8.49 24.90
C GLY A 732 4.83 8.28 23.75
N THR A 733 5.90 9.07 23.74
CA THR A 733 7.05 8.78 22.86
C THR A 733 7.68 7.45 23.27
N THR A 734 8.19 6.69 22.30
CA THR A 734 8.79 5.37 22.57
C THR A 734 9.90 5.47 23.61
N GLN A 735 10.77 6.49 23.51
CA GLN A 735 11.84 6.71 24.49
C GLN A 735 11.33 7.04 25.88
N ALA A 736 10.33 7.90 26.04
CA ALA A 736 9.81 8.25 27.37
C ALA A 736 9.25 7.02 28.09
N VAL A 737 8.41 6.24 27.42
CA VAL A 737 7.76 5.06 28.01
C VAL A 737 8.75 3.92 28.26
N TYR A 738 9.73 3.69 27.36
CA TYR A 738 10.72 2.62 27.51
C TYR A 738 11.75 2.91 28.61
N ASN A 739 12.15 4.17 28.77
CA ASN A 739 13.13 4.59 29.78
C ASN A 739 12.52 4.63 31.19
N LYS A 740 11.29 5.14 31.33
CA LYS A 740 10.61 5.28 32.63
C LYS A 740 9.19 4.70 32.59
N PRO A 741 9.02 3.38 32.43
CA PRO A 741 7.70 2.75 32.49
C PRO A 741 7.07 3.02 33.86
N THR A 742 5.88 3.61 33.89
CA THR A 742 5.25 4.06 35.14
C THR A 742 4.08 3.17 35.56
N HIS A 743 3.27 2.69 34.62
CA HIS A 743 2.11 1.87 34.97
C HIS A 743 2.57 0.47 35.41
N PRO A 744 2.04 -0.12 36.51
CA PRO A 744 2.44 -1.44 37.00
C PRO A 744 2.38 -2.54 35.93
N TYR A 745 1.31 -2.50 35.12
CA TYR A 745 1.16 -3.37 33.94
C TYR A 745 2.34 -3.26 32.96
N THR A 746 2.73 -2.04 32.60
CA THR A 746 3.83 -1.78 31.66
C THR A 746 5.16 -2.27 32.23
N ILE A 747 5.42 -2.00 33.52
CA ILE A 747 6.62 -2.46 34.21
C ILE A 747 6.71 -3.99 34.15
N ASN A 748 5.61 -4.68 34.48
CA ASN A 748 5.57 -6.15 34.44
C ASN A 748 5.70 -6.69 33.02
N LEU A 749 5.04 -6.06 32.04
CA LEU A 749 5.16 -6.43 30.62
C LEU A 749 6.61 -6.32 30.15
N PHE A 750 7.32 -5.28 30.58
CA PHE A 750 8.70 -4.99 30.20
C PHE A 750 9.72 -5.87 30.91
N LYS A 751 9.43 -6.34 32.12
CA LYS A 751 10.26 -7.35 32.81
C LYS A 751 10.04 -8.76 32.26
N ALA A 752 8.84 -9.07 31.78
CA ALA A 752 8.49 -10.38 31.25
C ALA A 752 9.02 -10.66 29.84
N ILE A 753 9.33 -9.61 29.06
CA ILE A 753 9.71 -9.71 27.64
C ILE A 753 11.09 -9.05 27.44
N PRO A 754 12.04 -9.68 26.74
CA PRO A 754 13.38 -9.14 26.56
C PRO A 754 13.34 -7.83 25.76
N LYS A 755 13.97 -6.78 26.30
CA LYS A 755 14.30 -5.57 25.55
C LYS A 755 15.67 -5.71 24.89
N ILE A 756 15.93 -4.97 23.81
CA ILE A 756 17.30 -4.86 23.28
C ILE A 756 18.22 -4.26 24.34
N SER A 757 17.70 -3.32 25.13
CA SER A 757 18.40 -2.66 26.24
C SER A 757 18.71 -3.59 27.43
N ASN A 758 17.93 -4.68 27.63
CA ASN A 758 18.03 -5.56 28.80
C ASN A 758 18.36 -7.02 28.42
N ALA A 759 19.00 -7.25 27.26
CA ALA A 759 19.28 -8.60 26.74
C ALA A 759 20.13 -9.50 27.69
N ASN A 760 20.77 -8.91 28.70
CA ASN A 760 21.63 -9.60 29.67
C ASN A 760 20.94 -9.91 31.02
N GLU A 761 19.70 -9.50 31.23
CA GLU A 761 18.96 -9.76 32.48
C GLU A 761 18.30 -11.15 32.47
N LYS A 762 18.34 -11.87 33.61
CA LYS A 762 17.71 -13.20 33.73
C LYS A 762 16.18 -13.05 33.79
N PHE A 763 15.48 -13.94 33.10
CA PHE A 763 14.02 -13.99 33.12
C PHE A 763 13.46 -14.22 34.53
N GLU A 764 12.54 -13.35 34.94
CA GLU A 764 11.72 -13.52 36.13
C GLU A 764 10.32 -13.99 35.72
N ASN A 765 9.82 -15.04 36.36
CA ASN A 765 8.45 -15.49 36.14
C ASN A 765 7.50 -14.59 36.93
N ILE A 766 7.01 -13.53 36.28
CA ILE A 766 6.21 -12.48 36.92
C ILE A 766 4.74 -12.76 36.69
N SER A 767 3.97 -12.92 37.77
CA SER A 767 2.51 -12.87 37.70
C SER A 767 2.07 -11.42 37.46
N PHE A 768 1.25 -11.19 36.42
CA PHE A 768 0.59 -9.90 36.23
C PHE A 768 -0.38 -9.66 37.39
N GLU A 769 0.07 -9.00 38.45
CA GLU A 769 -0.78 -8.64 39.58
C GLU A 769 -1.91 -7.72 39.11
N LEU A 770 -3.15 -8.21 39.24
CA LEU A 770 -4.38 -7.46 38.99
C LEU A 770 -4.77 -6.59 40.20
N ASP A 771 -3.90 -6.48 41.21
CA ASP A 771 -4.22 -5.85 42.49
C ASP A 771 -4.56 -4.36 42.34
N TYR A 772 -3.93 -3.67 41.39
CA TYR A 772 -4.25 -2.27 41.11
C TYR A 772 -5.69 -2.07 40.60
N LEU A 773 -6.36 -3.10 40.06
CA LEU A 773 -7.75 -3.03 39.63
C LEU A 773 -8.73 -3.02 40.82
N LYS A 774 -8.35 -3.59 41.97
CA LYS A 774 -9.20 -3.61 43.17
C LYS A 774 -9.49 -2.20 43.68
N GLU A 775 -8.52 -1.30 43.55
CA GLU A 775 -8.60 0.11 43.91
C GLU A 775 -9.37 0.96 42.86
N GLN A 776 -9.57 0.43 41.64
CA GLN A 776 -10.27 1.10 40.53
C GLN A 776 -11.77 0.76 40.48
N ASN A 777 -12.39 0.67 41.66
CA ASN A 777 -13.81 0.48 41.82
C ASN A 777 -14.47 1.78 42.29
N TYR A 778 -15.76 1.95 41.99
CA TYR A 778 -16.53 3.09 42.49
C TYR A 778 -16.35 3.22 44.02
N PRO A 779 -16.03 4.41 44.56
CA PRO A 779 -16.08 5.75 43.93
C PRO A 779 -14.82 6.19 43.13
N ASN A 780 -13.75 5.41 43.12
CA ASN A 780 -12.47 5.75 42.52
C ASN A 780 -12.45 5.50 41.01
N ILE A 781 -12.76 6.53 40.22
CA ILE A 781 -12.81 6.45 38.75
C ILE A 781 -11.45 6.85 38.14
N PRO A 782 -10.72 5.93 37.47
CA PRO A 782 -9.44 6.24 36.85
C PRO A 782 -9.58 7.14 35.61
N LYS A 783 -8.61 8.03 35.44
CA LYS A 783 -8.48 8.99 34.33
C LYS A 783 -7.06 8.96 33.79
N GLU A 784 -6.87 9.57 32.62
CA GLU A 784 -5.55 9.78 32.04
C GLU A 784 -4.89 11.01 32.68
N PHE A 785 -3.66 10.86 33.14
CA PHE A 785 -2.84 11.93 33.72
C PHE A 785 -1.55 12.08 32.93
N LYS A 786 -1.13 13.33 32.70
CA LYS A 786 0.17 13.64 32.12
C LYS A 786 1.23 13.54 33.22
N VAL A 787 2.25 12.72 32.99
CA VAL A 787 3.32 12.44 33.96
C VAL A 787 4.62 13.15 33.57
N GLU A 788 5.00 13.13 32.30
CA GLU A 788 6.10 13.90 31.72
C GLU A 788 5.67 14.55 30.38
N GLU A 789 6.58 15.25 29.69
CA GLU A 789 6.32 15.75 28.34
C GLU A 789 6.10 14.57 27.38
N ASP A 790 4.94 14.55 26.71
CA ASP A 790 4.50 13.46 25.84
C ASP A 790 4.49 12.05 26.50
N HIS A 791 4.16 11.97 27.80
CA HIS A 791 3.97 10.71 28.53
C HIS A 791 2.74 10.77 29.44
N PHE A 792 1.79 9.86 29.23
CA PHE A 792 0.51 9.80 29.91
C PHE A 792 0.26 8.41 30.51
N VAL A 793 -0.39 8.39 31.68
CA VAL A 793 -0.67 7.17 32.44
C VAL A 793 -2.13 7.17 32.90
N TYR A 794 -2.79 6.02 32.80
CA TYR A 794 -4.18 5.81 33.22
C TYR A 794 -4.25 5.26 34.64
N GLY A 795 -4.86 5.98 35.56
CA GLY A 795 -4.98 5.56 36.97
C GLY A 795 -5.87 6.47 37.80
N THR A 796 -6.06 6.17 39.08
CA THR A 796 -6.66 7.12 40.03
C THR A 796 -5.62 8.16 40.45
N LYS A 797 -6.05 9.31 40.97
CA LYS A 797 -5.11 10.38 41.38
C LYS A 797 -4.06 9.85 42.37
N ASP A 798 -4.50 9.07 43.36
CA ASP A 798 -3.63 8.50 44.39
C ASP A 798 -2.67 7.44 43.82
N GLN A 799 -3.14 6.63 42.86
CA GLN A 799 -2.32 5.65 42.15
C GLN A 799 -1.20 6.32 41.36
N ILE A 800 -1.51 7.37 40.60
CA ILE A 800 -0.51 8.08 39.79
C ILE A 800 0.57 8.69 40.69
N VAL A 801 0.21 9.32 41.82
CA VAL A 801 1.19 9.85 42.78
C VAL A 801 2.07 8.72 43.34
N LYS A 802 1.49 7.58 43.70
CA LYS A 802 2.23 6.42 44.19
C LYS A 802 3.21 5.86 43.14
N TRP A 803 2.76 5.69 41.89
CA TRP A 803 3.56 5.10 40.82
C TRP A 803 4.66 6.03 40.33
N THR A 804 4.39 7.33 40.21
CA THR A 804 5.40 8.33 39.80
C THR A 804 6.49 8.49 40.86
N ASN A 805 6.14 8.54 42.15
CA ASN A 805 7.11 8.55 43.23
C ASN A 805 8.01 7.30 43.21
N ALA A 806 7.45 6.12 42.92
CA ALA A 806 8.22 4.88 42.83
C ALA A 806 9.23 4.87 41.66
N VAL A 807 8.98 5.64 40.60
CA VAL A 807 9.85 5.76 39.41
C VAL A 807 10.67 7.06 39.42
N GLY A 808 10.59 7.86 40.50
CA GLY A 808 11.37 9.09 40.66
C GLY A 808 10.88 10.28 39.83
N ILE A 809 9.61 10.31 39.45
CA ILE A 809 8.97 11.41 38.71
C ILE A 809 8.21 12.30 39.71
N LYS A 810 8.53 13.60 39.77
CA LYS A 810 7.78 14.57 40.57
C LYS A 810 6.65 15.16 39.73
N ILE A 811 5.41 15.05 40.22
CA ILE A 811 4.23 15.67 39.62
C ILE A 811 4.00 17.02 40.31
N ASP A 812 3.81 18.09 39.52
CA ASP A 812 3.36 19.39 39.99
C ASP A 812 1.83 19.45 40.20
#